data_AF-D2VR02-F1
#
_entry.id   AF-D2VR02-F1
#
_cell.length_a   1.000
_cell.length_b   1.000
_cell.length_c   1.000
_cell.angle_alpha   90.00
_cell.angle_beta   90.00
_cell.angle_gamma   90.00
#
_symmetry.space_group_name_H-M   'P 1'
#
loop_
_entity.id
_entity.type
_entity.pdbx_description
1 polymer ?
#
loop_
_entity_poly.entity_id
_entity_poly.type
_entity_poly.pdbx_seq_one_letter_code
_entity_poly.pdbx_strand_id
1 'polypeptide(L)'
;MQQQDDMEPFASERKEKLLSESLYDVEQWANELIDPNTQKRLTPRTFFLDLSIEEGTAIYHTFQQFVLHHRNKFTSTDEKAMKNLEGRIADFLKEHFDGKRVFCRLSTRSPKDASLFEGSHSYEVTKEIMRKQWIRNFYLNRRKTMKEDQSFVYTNEVEDFENYVKNEMKYYEEYLIFMKASQQSLSVSNEKEVLDVLTHSERVLRDLVRALDFPSVYNMKLIFREWCPELSYEYEFRGFIHDFELMGLTQYDNSFKIDDLINNKDEIAQSILNYYNTTVKPLLISKSNDPNSAISKWNGRVIMDFAILQPRGYINSTKKMGNQQTAQLKSRALSSNKILLVAKGIYAIDVPEITNKQMLLALKEGAPKLIKLQIHLRDQVQHPQFTFPLSNDLSFSFNDYHLFLPNLENLASLSIVATLEVPLSQEEQQSSLTSVLSIIGAASDVNQVHLGECILDLRTIRKRDVYNSVTLSLIRNNKVAGKIDVQIVKPGLKIDILELQNSIVSYEHMNGVTINETNLFFKAFDRFVEQTSDVQECRKAKMKVELSAQQWINFHSEERISVVSIDTCHTKSSSGYEMYSCNVWYKYRYEFLQETHQLEQEKEARLLKEAEEAKKKLKPEEVEDDLTDSEASVDDSPTKTTTETTTTTNTTEQADTATTSTTETQEEKKE
;
A
#
# COMPACT_ATOMS: atom_id res chain seq x y z
N MET A 1 -12.54 -33.44 19.08
CA MET A 1 -12.25 -34.42 18.02
C MET A 1 -12.95 -34.08 16.71
N GLN A 2 -14.28 -33.89 16.67
CA GLN A 2 -14.98 -33.57 15.41
C GLN A 2 -14.56 -32.26 14.71
N GLN A 3 -14.08 -31.25 15.43
CA GLN A 3 -13.55 -30.01 14.84
C GLN A 3 -12.15 -30.15 14.21
N GLN A 4 -11.43 -31.24 14.46
CA GLN A 4 -10.07 -31.43 13.97
C GLN A 4 -10.06 -32.05 12.56
N ASP A 5 -11.05 -32.89 12.25
CA ASP A 5 -11.23 -33.51 10.93
C ASP A 5 -11.75 -32.49 9.89
N ASP A 6 -12.58 -31.52 10.30
CA ASP A 6 -13.10 -30.47 9.39
C ASP A 6 -12.02 -29.45 8.93
N MET A 7 -10.85 -29.43 9.59
CA MET A 7 -9.76 -28.48 9.28
C MET A 7 -8.68 -29.05 8.36
N GLU A 8 -8.68 -30.37 8.11
CA GLU A 8 -7.64 -31.04 7.32
C GLU A 8 -7.59 -30.58 5.85
N PRO A 9 -8.72 -30.41 5.12
CA PRO A 9 -8.69 -29.96 3.73
C PRO A 9 -8.09 -28.55 3.59
N PHE A 10 -8.41 -27.65 4.53
CA PHE A 10 -7.88 -26.29 4.55
C PHE A 10 -6.39 -26.24 4.90
N ALA A 11 -5.88 -27.20 5.69
CA ALA A 11 -4.46 -27.29 5.99
C ALA A 11 -3.65 -27.71 4.75
N SER A 12 -4.13 -28.69 3.97
CA SER A 12 -3.49 -29.13 2.73
C SER A 12 -3.45 -28.03 1.67
N GLU A 13 -4.56 -27.30 1.44
CA GLU A 13 -4.61 -26.21 0.47
C GLU A 13 -3.64 -25.07 0.86
N ARG A 14 -3.60 -24.68 2.14
CA ARG A 14 -2.66 -23.66 2.63
C ARG A 14 -1.21 -24.11 2.48
N LYS A 15 -0.90 -25.38 2.72
CA LYS A 15 0.44 -25.95 2.52
C LYS A 15 0.85 -25.93 1.05
N GLU A 16 -0.04 -26.33 0.14
CA GLU A 16 0.21 -26.29 -1.30
C GLU A 16 0.44 -24.85 -1.78
N LYS A 17 -0.38 -23.91 -1.30
CA LYS A 17 -0.20 -22.49 -1.56
C LYS A 17 1.16 -21.99 -1.08
N LEU A 18 1.59 -22.31 0.15
CA LEU A 18 2.90 -21.94 0.67
C LEU A 18 4.03 -22.48 -0.22
N LEU A 19 3.95 -23.74 -0.64
CA LEU A 19 4.93 -24.34 -1.56
C LEU A 19 4.94 -23.66 -2.92
N SER A 20 3.77 -23.30 -3.47
CA SER A 20 3.67 -22.57 -4.73
C SER A 20 4.23 -21.14 -4.65
N GLU A 21 4.02 -20.45 -3.52
CA GLU A 21 4.55 -19.11 -3.27
C GLU A 21 6.07 -19.14 -3.06
N SER A 22 6.61 -20.23 -2.50
CA SER A 22 8.06 -20.39 -2.28
C SER A 22 8.89 -20.38 -3.57
N LEU A 23 8.27 -20.60 -4.74
CA LEU A 23 8.91 -20.45 -6.05
C LEU A 23 9.38 -19.01 -6.35
N TYR A 24 8.87 -18.03 -5.62
CA TYR A 24 9.22 -16.63 -5.75
C TYR A 24 10.13 -16.14 -4.62
N ASP A 25 10.54 -17.03 -3.72
CA ASP A 25 11.48 -16.73 -2.66
C ASP A 25 12.85 -16.36 -3.23
N VAL A 26 13.53 -15.42 -2.57
CA VAL A 26 14.76 -14.82 -3.08
C VAL A 26 15.85 -15.85 -3.35
N GLU A 27 15.96 -16.85 -2.49
CA GLU A 27 16.92 -17.96 -2.61
C GLU A 27 16.72 -18.79 -3.87
N GLN A 28 15.51 -18.78 -4.46
CA GLN A 28 15.23 -19.51 -5.69
C GLN A 28 15.78 -18.77 -6.92
N TRP A 29 15.78 -17.44 -6.93
CA TRP A 29 16.07 -16.67 -8.15
C TRP A 29 17.30 -15.75 -8.08
N ALA A 30 17.79 -15.36 -6.91
CA ALA A 30 18.85 -14.35 -6.82
C ALA A 30 20.16 -14.78 -7.49
N ASN A 31 20.50 -16.07 -7.41
CA ASN A 31 21.67 -16.63 -8.09
C ASN A 31 21.43 -16.89 -9.59
N GLU A 32 20.17 -17.00 -10.01
CA GLU A 32 19.83 -17.15 -11.43
C GLU A 32 19.91 -15.82 -12.19
N LEU A 33 19.82 -14.69 -11.48
CA LEU A 33 20.02 -13.33 -12.01
C LEU A 33 21.50 -12.91 -12.10
N ILE A 34 22.39 -13.89 -12.27
CA ILE A 34 23.80 -13.70 -12.59
C ILE A 34 24.00 -14.14 -14.03
N ASP A 35 24.46 -13.25 -14.89
CA ASP A 35 24.80 -13.61 -16.26
C ASP A 35 25.99 -14.60 -16.24
N PRO A 36 25.82 -15.83 -16.74
CA PRO A 36 26.86 -16.85 -16.69
C PRO A 36 28.11 -16.47 -17.48
N ASN A 37 27.97 -15.64 -18.53
CA ASN A 37 29.08 -15.27 -19.40
C ASN A 37 29.89 -14.11 -18.84
N THR A 38 29.21 -13.08 -18.34
CA THR A 38 29.86 -11.85 -17.87
C THR A 38 30.09 -11.82 -16.35
N GLN A 39 29.48 -12.76 -15.61
CA GLN A 39 29.40 -12.75 -14.15
C GLN A 39 28.75 -11.46 -13.58
N LYS A 40 28.10 -10.67 -14.44
CA LYS A 40 27.39 -9.45 -14.05
C LYS A 40 26.11 -9.84 -13.31
N ARG A 41 25.94 -9.29 -12.12
CA ARG A 41 24.73 -9.46 -11.31
C ARG A 41 23.69 -8.43 -11.69
N LEU A 42 22.43 -8.84 -11.83
CA LEU A 42 21.31 -7.93 -12.06
C LEU A 42 20.61 -7.51 -10.75
N THR A 43 21.04 -8.06 -9.62
CA THR A 43 20.57 -7.78 -8.27
C THR A 43 21.77 -7.55 -7.34
N PRO A 44 21.65 -6.80 -6.23
CA PRO A 44 22.70 -6.69 -5.22
C PRO A 44 23.24 -8.05 -4.78
N ARG A 45 24.53 -8.10 -4.41
CA ARG A 45 25.16 -9.31 -3.89
C ARG A 45 24.36 -9.82 -2.69
N THR A 46 23.97 -11.09 -2.74
CA THR A 46 23.03 -11.69 -1.79
C THR A 46 23.61 -12.98 -1.23
N PHE A 47 23.42 -13.20 0.07
CA PHE A 47 23.81 -14.41 0.80
C PHE A 47 22.66 -14.89 1.69
N PHE A 48 22.71 -16.17 2.06
CA PHE A 48 21.62 -16.88 2.73
C PHE A 48 22.14 -17.57 3.98
N LEU A 49 21.44 -17.38 5.09
CA LEU A 49 21.65 -18.07 6.35
C LEU A 49 20.38 -18.86 6.67
N ASP A 50 20.50 -20.18 6.80
CA ASP A 50 19.35 -21.03 7.13
C ASP A 50 18.82 -20.71 8.53
N LEU A 51 17.51 -20.50 8.66
CA LEU A 51 16.87 -20.25 9.93
C LEU A 51 16.32 -21.58 10.47
N SER A 52 16.57 -21.92 11.73
CA SER A 52 15.97 -23.09 12.36
C SER A 52 14.51 -22.80 12.76
N ILE A 53 13.72 -23.85 13.01
CA ILE A 53 12.35 -23.69 13.50
C ILE A 53 12.35 -23.01 14.87
N GLU A 54 13.30 -23.37 15.74
CA GLU A 54 13.47 -22.77 17.07
C GLU A 54 13.83 -21.30 16.98
N GLU A 55 14.73 -20.92 16.06
CA GLU A 55 15.10 -19.52 15.83
C GLU A 55 13.93 -18.71 15.25
N GLY A 56 13.20 -19.26 14.27
CA GLY A 56 11.99 -18.64 13.73
C GLY A 56 10.89 -18.47 14.78
N THR A 57 10.71 -19.47 15.64
CA THR A 57 9.78 -19.41 16.78
C THR A 57 10.20 -18.34 17.78
N ALA A 58 11.50 -18.24 18.08
CA ALA A 58 12.01 -17.24 19.00
C ALA A 58 11.79 -15.81 18.49
N ILE A 59 12.07 -15.53 17.21
CA ILE A 59 11.78 -14.22 16.57
C ILE A 59 10.28 -13.90 16.67
N TYR A 60 9.42 -14.88 16.37
CA TYR A 60 7.97 -14.74 16.47
C TYR A 60 7.52 -14.40 17.89
N HIS A 61 8.02 -15.12 18.90
CA HIS A 61 7.71 -14.87 20.31
C HIS A 61 8.26 -13.53 20.82
N THR A 62 9.44 -13.09 20.35
CA THR A 62 9.99 -11.76 20.67
C THR A 62 9.04 -10.67 20.18
N PHE A 63 8.58 -10.72 18.92
CA PHE A 63 7.61 -9.75 18.40
C PHE A 63 6.31 -9.75 19.23
N GLN A 64 5.75 -10.93 19.53
CA GLN A 64 4.54 -11.02 20.34
C GLN A 64 4.71 -10.41 21.73
N GLN A 65 5.84 -10.68 22.39
CA GLN A 65 6.09 -10.23 23.76
C GLN A 65 6.35 -8.73 23.83
N PHE A 66 7.22 -8.21 22.96
CA PHE A 66 7.74 -6.85 23.10
C PHE A 66 7.01 -5.83 22.25
N VAL A 67 6.49 -6.22 21.08
CA VAL A 67 5.75 -5.32 20.17
C VAL A 67 4.25 -5.39 20.42
N LEU A 68 3.68 -6.59 20.55
CA LEU A 68 2.24 -6.77 20.83
C LEU A 68 1.90 -6.78 22.33
N HIS A 69 2.90 -6.66 23.19
CA HIS A 69 2.76 -6.69 24.65
C HIS A 69 2.01 -7.93 25.18
N HIS A 70 2.06 -9.05 24.46
CA HIS A 70 1.54 -10.32 24.96
C HIS A 70 2.42 -10.80 26.11
N ARG A 71 1.82 -11.30 27.19
CA ARG A 71 2.59 -11.78 28.35
C ARG A 71 3.02 -13.23 28.17
N ASN A 72 4.22 -13.55 28.69
CA ASN A 72 4.76 -14.91 28.80
C ASN A 72 4.88 -15.64 27.46
N LYS A 73 5.17 -14.92 26.36
CA LYS A 73 5.42 -15.53 25.05
C LYS A 73 6.89 -15.89 24.86
N PHE A 74 7.79 -15.02 25.31
CA PHE A 74 9.23 -15.25 25.21
C PHE A 74 9.72 -16.12 26.37
N THR A 75 10.27 -17.29 26.05
CA THR A 75 10.73 -18.31 27.00
C THR A 75 12.26 -18.37 27.12
N SER A 76 12.78 -19.12 28.08
CA SER A 76 14.22 -19.39 28.20
C SER A 76 14.78 -20.21 27.02
N THR A 77 13.92 -20.99 26.34
CA THR A 77 14.31 -21.69 25.10
C THR A 77 14.47 -20.69 23.97
N ASP A 78 13.55 -19.71 23.86
CA ASP A 78 13.64 -18.63 22.87
C ASP A 78 14.88 -17.75 23.12
N GLU A 79 15.20 -17.44 24.37
CA GLU A 79 16.42 -16.69 24.73
C GLU A 79 17.69 -17.40 24.25
N LYS A 80 17.77 -18.72 24.46
CA LYS A 80 18.91 -19.53 23.99
C LYS A 80 18.98 -19.56 22.45
N ALA A 81 17.83 -19.69 21.78
CA ALA A 81 17.76 -19.68 20.32
C ALA A 81 18.16 -18.31 19.74
N MET A 82 17.68 -17.20 20.32
CA MET A 82 18.06 -15.84 19.92
C MET A 82 19.56 -15.60 20.11
N LYS A 83 20.14 -16.03 21.23
CA LYS A 83 21.58 -15.89 21.48
C LYS A 83 22.42 -16.73 20.51
N ASN A 84 21.95 -17.92 20.13
CA ASN A 84 22.61 -18.73 19.11
C ASN A 84 22.55 -18.05 17.73
N LEU A 85 21.36 -17.58 17.35
CA LEU A 85 21.15 -16.86 16.10
C LEU A 85 22.01 -15.58 16.04
N GLU A 86 22.06 -14.79 17.11
CA GLU A 86 22.91 -13.60 17.23
C GLU A 86 24.38 -13.92 16.90
N GLY A 87 24.94 -14.96 17.53
CA GLY A 87 26.31 -15.40 17.25
C GLY A 87 26.52 -15.84 15.80
N ARG A 88 25.57 -16.61 15.24
CA ARG A 88 25.61 -17.04 13.82
C ARG A 88 25.55 -15.86 12.86
N ILE A 89 24.73 -14.85 13.14
CA ILE A 89 24.65 -13.63 12.32
C ILE A 89 25.97 -12.86 12.39
N ALA A 90 26.57 -12.71 13.58
CA ALA A 90 27.84 -12.02 13.73
C ALA A 90 28.96 -12.68 12.90
N ASP A 91 29.09 -14.01 12.99
CA ASP A 91 30.05 -14.78 12.20
C ASP A 91 29.77 -14.63 10.69
N PHE A 92 28.50 -14.71 10.29
CA PHE A 92 28.08 -14.59 8.89
C PHE A 92 28.35 -13.21 8.28
N LEU A 93 28.06 -12.13 9.02
CA LEU A 93 28.35 -10.76 8.60
C LEU A 93 29.86 -10.53 8.44
N LYS A 94 30.65 -11.06 9.38
CA LYS A 94 32.10 -10.99 9.33
C LYS A 94 32.66 -11.73 8.12
N GLU A 95 32.18 -12.95 7.85
CA GLU A 95 32.64 -13.78 6.73
C GLU A 95 32.33 -13.15 5.37
N HIS A 96 31.11 -12.62 5.18
CA HIS A 96 30.63 -12.28 3.84
C HIS A 96 30.64 -10.78 3.52
N PHE A 97 30.65 -9.90 4.52
CA PHE A 97 30.49 -8.46 4.32
C PHE A 97 31.63 -7.62 4.88
N ASP A 98 32.50 -8.16 5.75
CA ASP A 98 33.71 -7.48 6.25
C ASP A 98 33.41 -6.06 6.78
N GLY A 99 32.39 -5.94 7.63
CA GLY A 99 31.95 -4.67 8.21
C GLY A 99 31.17 -3.74 7.27
N LYS A 100 30.91 -4.14 6.03
CA LYS A 100 29.98 -3.39 5.15
C LYS A 100 28.55 -3.46 5.68
N ARG A 101 27.80 -2.38 5.43
CA ARG A 101 26.36 -2.35 5.72
C ARG A 101 25.60 -3.26 4.75
N VAL A 102 24.53 -3.85 5.26
CA VAL A 102 23.68 -4.78 4.54
C VAL A 102 22.21 -4.41 4.72
N PHE A 103 21.38 -4.94 3.83
CA PHE A 103 19.94 -5.00 3.98
C PHE A 103 19.56 -6.44 4.32
N CYS A 104 18.82 -6.66 5.41
CA CYS A 104 18.36 -7.99 5.81
C CYS A 104 16.85 -8.19 5.57
N ARG A 105 16.44 -9.43 5.30
CA ARG A 105 15.03 -9.83 5.12
C ARG A 105 14.84 -11.34 5.29
N LEU A 106 13.60 -11.78 5.41
CA LEU A 106 13.25 -13.19 5.22
C LEU A 106 12.99 -13.51 3.74
N SER A 107 12.78 -14.80 3.43
CA SER A 107 12.54 -15.35 2.09
C SER A 107 11.53 -14.52 1.28
N THR A 108 10.34 -14.26 1.82
CA THR A 108 9.22 -13.63 1.11
C THR A 108 9.14 -12.11 1.23
N ARG A 109 9.33 -11.51 2.42
CA ARG A 109 9.13 -10.06 2.62
C ARG A 109 10.29 -9.36 3.32
N SER A 110 10.46 -8.10 2.94
CA SER A 110 11.34 -7.12 3.58
C SER A 110 10.67 -6.51 4.82
N PRO A 111 11.42 -6.27 5.92
CA PRO A 111 10.91 -5.67 7.15
C PRO A 111 10.74 -4.14 7.06
N LYS A 112 10.09 -3.65 5.99
CA LYS A 112 9.98 -2.20 5.69
C LYS A 112 9.21 -1.40 6.76
N ASP A 113 8.44 -2.10 7.59
CA ASP A 113 7.62 -1.58 8.68
C ASP A 113 8.35 -1.51 10.02
N ALA A 114 9.59 -2.03 10.14
CA ALA A 114 10.34 -2.00 11.39
C ALA A 114 10.58 -0.58 11.93
N SER A 115 10.76 0.38 11.02
CA SER A 115 10.95 1.79 11.35
C SER A 115 9.72 2.48 11.96
N LEU A 116 8.57 1.80 12.03
CA LEU A 116 7.33 2.35 12.58
C LEU A 116 7.14 2.03 14.07
N PHE A 117 7.89 1.08 14.61
CA PHE A 117 7.70 0.61 15.99
C PHE A 117 8.63 1.34 16.94
N GLU A 118 8.04 2.14 17.84
CA GLU A 118 8.76 2.86 18.89
C GLU A 118 9.57 1.90 19.76
N GLY A 119 10.79 2.31 20.11
CA GLY A 119 11.73 1.50 20.88
C GLY A 119 12.65 0.61 20.02
N SER A 120 12.36 0.43 18.72
CA SER A 120 13.30 -0.23 17.80
C SER A 120 14.47 0.68 17.44
N HIS A 121 15.64 0.10 17.19
CA HIS A 121 16.79 0.82 16.65
C HIS A 121 16.46 1.45 15.29
N SER A 122 15.71 0.73 14.43
CA SER A 122 15.27 1.26 13.13
C SER A 122 14.42 2.53 13.26
N TYR A 123 13.52 2.59 14.24
CA TYR A 123 12.72 3.77 14.53
C TYR A 123 13.60 4.95 14.99
N GLU A 124 14.54 4.73 15.92
CA GLU A 124 15.43 5.78 16.40
C GLU A 124 16.35 6.32 15.30
N VAL A 125 16.89 5.45 14.43
CA VAL A 125 17.67 5.87 13.26
C VAL A 125 16.80 6.68 12.29
N THR A 126 15.57 6.25 12.05
CA THR A 126 14.61 6.97 11.19
C THR A 126 14.36 8.36 11.75
N LYS A 127 14.01 8.47 13.03
CA LYS A 127 13.78 9.73 13.73
C LYS A 127 14.98 10.68 13.65
N GLU A 128 16.19 10.17 13.87
CA GLU A 128 17.41 10.98 13.79
C GLU A 128 17.73 11.45 12.35
N ILE A 129 17.51 10.61 11.33
CA ILE A 129 17.67 11.01 9.93
C ILE A 129 16.64 12.08 9.56
N MET A 130 15.37 11.90 9.95
CA MET A 130 14.31 12.88 9.73
C MET A 130 14.67 14.21 10.38
N ARG A 131 15.06 14.20 11.67
CA ARG A 131 15.51 15.40 12.40
C ARG A 131 16.63 16.13 11.66
N LYS A 132 17.67 15.41 11.20
CA LYS A 132 18.78 16.00 10.42
C LYS A 132 18.31 16.60 9.09
N GLN A 133 17.44 15.92 8.36
CA GLN A 133 16.91 16.42 7.08
C GLN A 133 16.01 17.66 7.29
N TRP A 134 15.21 17.66 8.34
CA TRP A 134 14.35 18.76 8.72
C TRP A 134 15.14 19.99 9.12
N ILE A 135 16.11 19.86 10.03
CA ILE A 135 17.02 20.95 10.41
C ILE A 135 17.68 21.55 9.17
N ARG A 136 18.18 20.70 8.26
CA ARG A 136 18.77 21.15 7.00
C ARG A 136 17.78 21.95 6.14
N ASN A 137 16.54 21.48 5.98
CA ASN A 137 15.52 22.15 5.18
C ASN A 137 15.07 23.48 5.81
N PHE A 138 14.88 23.49 7.13
CA PHE A 138 14.57 24.69 7.89
C PHE A 138 15.61 25.79 7.66
N TYR A 139 16.91 25.48 7.82
CA TYR A 139 17.98 26.45 7.57
C TYR A 139 18.06 26.90 6.11
N LEU A 140 17.82 26.00 5.14
CA LEU A 140 17.82 26.37 3.73
C LEU A 140 16.67 27.32 3.37
N ASN A 141 15.52 27.17 4.01
CA ASN A 141 14.37 28.05 3.82
C ASN A 141 14.57 29.39 4.55
N ARG A 142 15.08 29.37 5.79
CA ARG A 142 15.32 30.59 6.59
C ARG A 142 16.46 31.44 6.05
N ARG A 143 17.52 30.85 5.47
CA ARG A 143 18.57 31.60 4.75
C ARG A 143 18.03 32.40 3.57
N LYS A 144 16.91 32.01 2.97
CA LYS A 144 16.27 32.80 1.91
C LYS A 144 15.55 34.03 2.47
N THR A 145 15.10 33.98 3.72
CA THR A 145 14.24 35.01 4.33
C THR A 145 14.97 35.93 5.30
N MET A 146 16.07 35.49 5.93
CA MET A 146 16.81 36.28 6.93
C MET A 146 18.32 36.36 6.64
N LYS A 147 18.87 37.58 6.74
CA LYS A 147 20.32 37.89 6.60
C LYS A 147 21.11 37.76 7.92
N GLU A 148 20.49 37.31 9.01
CA GLU A 148 21.05 37.43 10.36
C GLU A 148 21.62 36.13 10.96
N ASP A 149 22.35 36.35 12.06
CA ASP A 149 23.45 35.59 12.67
C ASP A 149 23.16 34.10 12.99
N GLN A 150 24.14 33.23 12.74
CA GLN A 150 24.04 31.77 12.85
C GLN A 150 24.06 31.24 14.29
N SER A 151 24.34 32.10 15.28
CA SER A 151 24.62 31.71 16.66
C SER A 151 23.38 31.45 17.53
N PHE A 152 22.19 31.95 17.16
CA PHE A 152 21.01 31.97 18.04
C PHE A 152 20.19 30.66 18.08
N VAL A 153 20.44 29.68 17.20
CA VAL A 153 19.42 28.66 16.88
C VAL A 153 19.60 27.31 17.62
N TYR A 154 20.76 27.03 18.21
CA TYR A 154 21.03 25.70 18.79
C TYR A 154 20.38 25.44 20.17
N THR A 155 19.82 26.46 20.85
CA THR A 155 19.30 26.30 22.22
C THR A 155 17.78 26.16 22.34
N ASN A 156 17.00 26.46 21.29
CA ASN A 156 15.52 26.34 21.27
C ASN A 156 15.01 25.27 20.29
N GLU A 157 15.82 24.25 19.98
CA GLU A 157 15.62 23.34 18.84
C GLU A 157 14.32 22.53 18.83
N VAL A 158 13.70 22.25 19.99
CA VAL A 158 12.55 21.32 20.08
C VAL A 158 11.21 22.02 19.81
N GLU A 159 11.00 23.20 20.38
CA GLU A 159 9.71 23.90 20.31
C GLU A 159 9.51 24.58 18.94
N ASP A 160 10.59 25.12 18.36
CA ASP A 160 10.59 25.64 16.98
C ASP A 160 10.39 24.52 15.95
N PHE A 161 10.87 23.31 16.26
CA PHE A 161 10.75 22.14 15.40
C PHE A 161 9.29 21.65 15.29
N GLU A 162 8.62 21.42 16.42
CA GLU A 162 7.21 20.98 16.41
C GLU A 162 6.31 22.02 15.73
N ASN A 163 6.58 23.30 15.93
CA ASN A 163 5.85 24.38 15.27
C ASN A 163 6.12 24.44 13.76
N TYR A 164 7.35 24.18 13.31
CA TYR A 164 7.67 24.16 11.87
C TYR A 164 6.98 23.01 11.14
N VAL A 165 7.00 21.80 11.73
CA VAL A 165 6.30 20.61 11.20
C VAL A 165 4.81 20.91 11.08
N LYS A 166 4.17 21.40 12.16
CA LYS A 166 2.73 21.67 12.17
C LYS A 166 2.26 22.75 11.19
N ASN A 167 3.09 23.77 10.93
CA ASN A 167 2.62 24.99 10.25
C ASN A 167 3.18 25.22 8.84
N GLU A 168 4.36 24.70 8.49
CA GLU A 168 5.04 25.09 7.25
C GLU A 168 5.32 23.94 6.28
N MET A 169 5.52 22.71 6.75
CA MET A 169 5.87 21.62 5.85
C MET A 169 4.61 21.04 5.19
N LYS A 170 4.69 20.79 3.88
CA LYS A 170 3.62 20.11 3.16
C LYS A 170 3.67 18.63 3.50
N TYR A 171 2.52 18.04 3.74
CA TYR A 171 2.37 16.61 4.07
C TYR A 171 3.19 15.66 3.16
N TYR A 172 3.27 15.92 1.85
CA TYR A 172 4.04 15.05 0.95
C TYR A 172 5.56 15.13 1.15
N GLU A 173 6.09 16.28 1.59
CA GLU A 173 7.52 16.46 1.84
C GLU A 173 7.92 15.71 3.12
N GLU A 174 7.08 15.79 4.15
CA GLU A 174 7.23 15.01 5.38
C GLU A 174 7.22 13.51 5.09
N TYR A 175 6.22 13.05 4.33
CA TYR A 175 6.09 11.66 3.95
C TYR A 175 7.31 11.17 3.17
N LEU A 176 7.80 11.95 2.20
CA LEU A 176 8.98 11.59 1.43
C LEU A 176 10.25 11.52 2.29
N ILE A 177 10.41 12.46 3.21
CA ILE A 177 11.53 12.45 4.18
C ILE A 177 11.44 11.22 5.08
N PHE A 178 10.24 10.92 5.58
CA PHE A 178 9.97 9.72 6.37
C PHE A 178 10.33 8.45 5.60
N MET A 179 9.85 8.28 4.36
CA MET A 179 10.11 7.07 3.57
C MET A 179 11.60 6.89 3.25
N LYS A 180 12.33 7.98 3.00
CA LYS A 180 13.79 7.94 2.82
C LYS A 180 14.52 7.54 4.10
N ALA A 181 14.13 8.12 5.23
CA ALA A 181 14.71 7.83 6.52
C ALA A 181 14.44 6.38 6.93
N SER A 182 13.21 5.92 6.73
CA SER A 182 12.77 4.54 6.93
C SER A 182 13.56 3.58 6.05
N GLN A 183 13.72 3.86 4.76
CA GLN A 183 14.55 3.02 3.89
C GLN A 183 15.99 2.96 4.40
N GLN A 184 16.59 4.11 4.75
CA GLN A 184 17.97 4.18 5.24
C GLN A 184 18.18 3.46 6.57
N SER A 185 17.17 3.41 7.45
CA SER A 185 17.27 2.70 8.73
C SER A 185 17.25 1.18 8.58
N LEU A 186 16.89 0.64 7.41
CA LEU A 186 17.02 -0.79 7.08
C LEU A 186 18.46 -1.18 6.70
N SER A 187 19.38 -0.21 6.64
CA SER A 187 20.80 -0.45 6.47
C SER A 187 21.40 -0.86 7.81
N VAL A 188 21.72 -2.13 7.99
CA VAL A 188 22.25 -2.68 9.25
C VAL A 188 23.72 -3.09 9.09
N SER A 189 24.46 -3.17 10.19
CA SER A 189 25.91 -3.35 10.21
C SER A 189 26.41 -4.40 11.20
N ASN A 190 25.55 -4.83 12.13
CA ASN A 190 25.85 -5.83 13.14
C ASN A 190 24.61 -6.69 13.44
N GLU A 191 24.84 -7.78 14.15
CA GLU A 191 23.84 -8.78 14.53
C GLU A 191 22.68 -8.20 15.35
N LYS A 192 22.94 -7.21 16.20
CA LYS A 192 21.89 -6.58 17.02
C LYS A 192 20.93 -5.76 16.18
N GLU A 193 21.47 -4.98 15.24
CA GLU A 193 20.67 -4.21 14.28
C GLU A 193 19.84 -5.13 13.37
N VAL A 194 20.40 -6.28 12.96
CA VAL A 194 19.66 -7.29 12.19
C VAL A 194 18.49 -7.85 13.00
N LEU A 195 18.74 -8.29 14.23
CA LEU A 195 17.70 -8.85 15.10
C LEU A 195 16.64 -7.81 15.45
N ASP A 196 17.03 -6.57 15.72
CA ASP A 196 16.09 -5.46 15.97
C ASP A 196 15.10 -5.30 14.81
N VAL A 197 15.60 -5.17 13.58
CA VAL A 197 14.76 -4.97 12.39
C VAL A 197 13.82 -6.16 12.14
N LEU A 198 14.28 -7.40 12.37
CA LEU A 198 13.46 -8.60 12.19
C LEU A 198 12.38 -8.73 13.28
N THR A 199 12.73 -8.46 14.54
CA THR A 199 11.85 -8.63 15.70
C THR A 199 10.86 -7.49 15.89
N HIS A 200 11.01 -6.41 15.13
CA HIS A 200 10.08 -5.27 15.09
C HIS A 200 9.33 -5.17 13.75
N SER A 201 9.21 -6.23 12.95
CA SER A 201 8.43 -6.19 11.69
C SER A 201 7.21 -7.10 11.71
N GLU A 202 6.03 -6.52 11.50
CA GLU A 202 4.78 -7.25 11.31
C GLU A 202 4.82 -8.07 10.01
N ARG A 203 5.51 -7.56 8.97
CA ARG A 203 5.71 -8.31 7.72
C ARG A 203 6.51 -9.59 7.96
N VAL A 204 7.56 -9.54 8.78
CA VAL A 204 8.35 -10.70 9.21
C VAL A 204 7.49 -11.65 10.03
N LEU A 205 6.70 -11.13 10.99
CA LEU A 205 5.76 -11.92 11.78
C LEU A 205 4.81 -12.74 10.89
N ARG A 206 4.19 -12.09 9.88
CA ARG A 206 3.24 -12.75 8.97
C ARG A 206 3.89 -13.88 8.17
N ASP A 207 5.15 -13.71 7.77
CA ASP A 207 5.90 -14.75 7.05
C ASP A 207 6.22 -15.93 7.98
N LEU A 208 6.67 -15.66 9.21
CA LEU A 208 6.97 -16.68 10.21
C LEU A 208 5.72 -17.47 10.62
N VAL A 209 4.57 -16.81 10.85
CA VAL A 209 3.31 -17.50 11.18
C VAL A 209 2.96 -18.53 10.11
N ARG A 210 3.05 -18.14 8.83
CA ARG A 210 2.74 -19.04 7.72
C ARG A 210 3.70 -20.21 7.62
N ALA A 211 4.99 -19.97 7.83
CA ALA A 211 6.00 -21.02 7.76
C ALA A 211 5.92 -21.99 8.95
N LEU A 212 5.72 -21.47 10.17
CA LEU A 212 5.65 -22.23 11.41
C LEU A 212 4.37 -23.08 11.51
N ASP A 213 3.28 -22.69 10.82
CA ASP A 213 2.07 -23.51 10.67
C ASP A 213 2.36 -24.87 9.98
N PHE A 214 3.45 -24.99 9.21
CA PHE A 214 3.80 -26.20 8.47
C PHE A 214 5.27 -26.65 8.67
N PRO A 215 5.64 -27.15 9.87
CA PRO A 215 7.02 -27.54 10.18
C PRO A 215 7.65 -28.52 9.18
N SER A 216 6.85 -29.41 8.59
CA SER A 216 7.30 -30.40 7.60
C SER A 216 7.89 -29.81 6.30
N VAL A 217 7.61 -28.53 6.01
CA VAL A 217 8.09 -27.82 4.81
C VAL A 217 8.77 -26.50 5.18
N TYR A 218 9.14 -26.34 6.45
CA TYR A 218 9.84 -25.16 6.92
C TYR A 218 11.23 -25.08 6.27
N ASN A 219 11.48 -24.02 5.51
CA ASN A 219 12.75 -23.77 4.82
C ASN A 219 13.03 -22.26 4.74
N MET A 220 12.73 -21.54 5.84
CA MET A 220 12.96 -20.10 5.89
C MET A 220 14.45 -19.79 5.94
N LYS A 221 14.85 -18.74 5.23
CA LYS A 221 16.23 -18.23 5.27
C LYS A 221 16.22 -16.78 5.72
N LEU A 222 17.24 -16.43 6.49
CA LEU A 222 17.63 -15.04 6.69
C LEU A 222 18.56 -14.63 5.54
N ILE A 223 18.15 -13.61 4.81
CA ILE A 223 18.82 -13.15 3.60
C ILE A 223 19.51 -11.82 3.86
N PHE A 224 20.77 -11.76 3.48
CA PHE A 224 21.59 -10.55 3.56
C PHE A 224 21.95 -10.07 2.16
N ARG A 225 21.64 -8.82 1.86
CA ARG A 225 21.97 -8.15 0.60
C ARG A 225 22.91 -7.00 0.86
N GLU A 226 23.90 -6.79 -0.02
CA GLU A 226 24.76 -5.62 0.04
C GLU A 226 23.91 -4.34 -0.03
N TRP A 227 24.13 -3.41 0.91
CA TRP A 227 23.40 -2.15 0.95
C TRP A 227 23.79 -1.28 -0.25
N CYS A 228 22.80 -0.77 -0.99
CA CYS A 228 23.03 0.14 -2.11
C CYS A 228 22.58 1.56 -1.75
N PRO A 229 23.51 2.45 -1.34
CA PRO A 229 23.16 3.83 -0.96
C PRO A 229 22.69 4.69 -2.14
N GLU A 230 22.92 4.27 -3.39
CA GLU A 230 22.45 4.91 -4.61
C GLU A 230 20.98 4.59 -4.94
N LEU A 231 20.40 3.58 -4.26
CA LEU A 231 19.00 3.23 -4.38
C LEU A 231 18.15 4.24 -3.62
N SER A 232 17.37 5.05 -4.33
CA SER A 232 16.40 5.96 -3.74
C SER A 232 14.98 5.43 -3.90
N TYR A 233 14.19 5.55 -2.84
CA TYR A 233 12.81 5.09 -2.76
C TYR A 233 11.94 5.57 -3.93
N GLU A 234 12.17 6.81 -4.36
CA GLU A 234 11.45 7.44 -5.46
C GLU A 234 11.68 6.77 -6.80
N TYR A 235 12.86 6.19 -7.01
CA TYR A 235 13.28 5.61 -8.28
C TYR A 235 13.14 4.09 -8.28
N GLU A 236 12.32 3.55 -7.39
CA GLU A 236 11.83 2.17 -7.43
C GLU A 236 10.55 2.09 -8.30
N PHE A 237 10.50 1.09 -9.18
CA PHE A 237 9.39 0.84 -10.11
C PHE A 237 8.96 -0.61 -10.04
N ARG A 238 7.70 -0.88 -10.37
CA ARG A 238 7.14 -2.24 -10.46
C ARG A 238 6.77 -2.55 -11.90
N GLY A 239 7.41 -3.57 -12.46
CA GLY A 239 7.15 -4.08 -13.80
C GLY A 239 6.29 -5.34 -13.79
N PHE A 240 5.38 -5.41 -14.75
CA PHE A 240 4.47 -6.53 -14.96
C PHE A 240 4.91 -7.30 -16.20
N ILE A 241 5.35 -8.54 -16.04
CA ILE A 241 5.92 -9.34 -17.12
C ILE A 241 4.95 -10.49 -17.46
N HIS A 242 4.63 -10.63 -18.75
CA HIS A 242 3.82 -11.72 -19.28
C HIS A 242 4.46 -12.24 -20.57
N ASP A 243 4.59 -13.57 -20.70
CA ASP A 243 5.30 -14.23 -21.81
C ASP A 243 6.70 -13.64 -22.07
N PHE A 244 7.41 -13.28 -20.98
CA PHE A 244 8.72 -12.61 -21.02
C PHE A 244 8.71 -11.23 -21.68
N GLU A 245 7.55 -10.61 -21.89
CA GLU A 245 7.40 -9.22 -22.32
C GLU A 245 7.06 -8.32 -21.12
N LEU A 246 7.69 -7.15 -21.05
CA LEU A 246 7.35 -6.12 -20.06
C LEU A 246 6.07 -5.40 -20.52
N MET A 247 4.94 -5.76 -19.90
CA MET A 247 3.60 -5.29 -20.29
C MET A 247 3.25 -3.93 -19.72
N GLY A 248 3.81 -3.60 -18.56
CA GLY A 248 3.50 -2.36 -17.86
C GLY A 248 4.52 -2.05 -16.78
N LEU A 249 4.56 -0.76 -16.40
CA LEU A 249 5.46 -0.24 -15.38
C LEU A 249 4.72 0.81 -14.55
N THR A 250 4.85 0.74 -13.23
CA THR A 250 4.36 1.79 -12.31
C THR A 250 5.48 2.24 -11.38
N GLN A 251 5.35 3.43 -10.79
CA GLN A 251 6.12 3.76 -9.59
C GLN A 251 5.81 2.72 -8.50
N TYR A 252 6.83 2.30 -7.73
CA TYR A 252 6.66 1.28 -6.71
C TYR A 252 5.72 1.74 -5.59
N ASP A 253 5.92 2.97 -5.10
CA ASP A 253 5.03 3.64 -4.17
C ASP A 253 4.21 4.71 -4.88
N ASN A 254 2.90 4.59 -4.79
CA ASN A 254 1.93 5.50 -5.40
C ASN A 254 1.31 6.49 -4.40
N SER A 255 1.81 6.54 -3.16
CA SER A 255 1.27 7.38 -2.09
C SER A 255 1.58 8.87 -2.27
N PHE A 256 2.48 9.23 -3.19
CA PHE A 256 2.89 10.61 -3.42
C PHE A 256 3.28 10.88 -4.87
N LYS A 257 3.19 12.15 -5.25
CA LYS A 257 3.52 12.65 -6.58
C LYS A 257 4.93 13.23 -6.56
N ILE A 258 5.76 12.83 -7.52
CA ILE A 258 7.10 13.37 -7.71
C ILE A 258 7.17 14.05 -9.08
N ASP A 259 7.25 15.37 -9.08
CA ASP A 259 7.27 16.15 -10.31
C ASP A 259 8.47 15.77 -11.21
N ASP A 260 9.64 15.51 -10.62
CA ASP A 260 10.83 15.07 -11.37
C ASP A 260 10.59 13.74 -12.11
N LEU A 261 9.92 12.76 -11.50
CA LEU A 261 9.60 11.51 -12.20
C LEU A 261 8.62 11.74 -13.36
N ILE A 262 7.65 12.62 -13.16
CA ILE A 262 6.65 12.94 -14.20
C ILE A 262 7.30 13.66 -15.37
N ASN A 263 8.17 14.61 -15.07
CA ASN A 263 8.90 15.39 -16.08
C ASN A 263 9.87 14.52 -16.89
N ASN A 264 10.40 13.44 -16.29
CA ASN A 264 11.35 12.52 -16.93
C ASN A 264 10.74 11.14 -17.24
N LYS A 265 9.40 11.01 -17.24
CA LYS A 265 8.73 9.70 -17.31
C LYS A 265 9.12 8.86 -18.53
N ASP A 266 9.28 9.52 -19.68
CA ASP A 266 9.54 8.84 -20.96
C ASP A 266 11.00 8.36 -21.01
N GLU A 267 11.94 9.15 -20.49
CA GLU A 267 13.36 8.76 -20.36
C GLU A 267 13.53 7.59 -19.38
N ILE A 268 12.86 7.66 -18.23
CA ILE A 268 12.84 6.60 -17.21
C ILE A 268 12.27 5.30 -17.80
N ALA A 269 11.11 5.38 -18.43
CA ALA A 269 10.45 4.22 -19.04
C ALA A 269 11.32 3.62 -20.15
N GLN A 270 11.89 4.44 -21.03
CA GLN A 270 12.77 3.97 -22.10
C GLN A 270 14.05 3.34 -21.54
N SER A 271 14.62 3.88 -20.46
CA SER A 271 15.81 3.33 -19.81
C SER A 271 15.54 1.94 -19.23
N ILE A 272 14.42 1.77 -18.52
CA ILE A 272 14.00 0.48 -17.96
C ILE A 272 13.67 -0.51 -19.08
N LEU A 273 12.93 -0.08 -20.11
CA LEU A 273 12.58 -0.94 -21.25
C LEU A 273 13.82 -1.40 -22.02
N ASN A 274 14.79 -0.49 -22.26
CA ASN A 274 16.06 -0.83 -22.89
C ASN A 274 16.86 -1.82 -22.04
N TYR A 275 16.99 -1.57 -20.74
CA TYR A 275 17.67 -2.48 -19.81
C TYR A 275 16.99 -3.86 -19.79
N TYR A 276 15.66 -3.88 -19.76
CA TYR A 276 14.88 -5.12 -19.79
C TYR A 276 15.15 -5.91 -21.08
N ASN A 277 14.96 -5.29 -22.24
CA ASN A 277 15.08 -5.96 -23.54
C ASN A 277 16.51 -6.43 -23.85
N THR A 278 17.52 -5.68 -23.41
CA THR A 278 18.93 -5.98 -23.74
C THR A 278 19.62 -6.86 -22.71
N THR A 279 19.18 -6.85 -21.46
CA THR A 279 19.87 -7.52 -20.35
C THR A 279 18.98 -8.53 -19.63
N VAL A 280 17.83 -8.11 -19.13
CA VAL A 280 16.98 -8.96 -18.26
C VAL A 280 16.30 -10.07 -19.07
N LYS A 281 15.58 -9.71 -20.13
CA LYS A 281 14.79 -10.64 -20.95
C LYS A 281 15.63 -11.76 -21.56
N PRO A 282 16.81 -11.51 -22.18
CA PRO A 282 17.65 -12.60 -22.69
C PRO A 282 18.07 -13.58 -21.59
N LEU A 283 18.36 -13.09 -20.39
CA LEU A 283 18.70 -13.94 -19.24
C LEU A 283 17.51 -14.78 -18.79
N LEU A 284 16.31 -14.17 -18.67
CA LEU A 284 15.10 -14.90 -18.28
C LEU A 284 14.76 -16.00 -19.28
N ILE A 285 14.83 -15.73 -20.59
CA ILE A 285 14.57 -16.72 -21.65
C ILE A 285 15.62 -17.85 -21.62
N SER A 286 16.88 -17.50 -21.40
CA SER A 286 17.96 -18.48 -21.25
C SER A 286 17.69 -19.42 -20.08
N LYS A 287 17.31 -18.87 -18.91
CA LYS A 287 17.00 -19.62 -17.70
C LYS A 287 15.71 -20.41 -17.82
N SER A 288 14.70 -19.91 -18.53
CA SER A 288 13.44 -20.63 -18.72
C SER A 288 13.58 -21.91 -19.53
N ASN A 289 14.64 -22.05 -20.32
CA ASN A 289 14.94 -23.28 -21.06
C ASN A 289 15.59 -24.36 -20.19
N ASP A 290 16.06 -24.03 -18.98
CA ASP A 290 16.59 -25.00 -18.01
C ASP A 290 15.44 -25.52 -17.13
N PRO A 291 15.04 -26.80 -17.23
CA PRO A 291 13.94 -27.35 -16.44
C PRO A 291 14.22 -27.35 -14.92
N ASN A 292 15.48 -27.18 -14.50
CA ASN A 292 15.84 -27.09 -13.08
C ASN A 292 15.82 -25.65 -12.54
N SER A 293 15.75 -24.64 -13.40
CA SER A 293 15.71 -23.25 -13.01
C SER A 293 14.37 -22.89 -12.35
N ALA A 294 14.40 -22.11 -11.28
CA ALA A 294 13.21 -21.52 -10.68
C ALA A 294 12.46 -20.62 -11.66
N ILE A 295 13.18 -19.86 -12.49
CA ILE A 295 12.61 -18.99 -13.53
C ILE A 295 11.79 -19.78 -14.56
N SER A 296 12.17 -21.03 -14.89
CA SER A 296 11.38 -21.87 -15.79
C SER A 296 9.95 -22.09 -15.28
N LYS A 297 9.78 -22.17 -13.96
CA LYS A 297 8.49 -22.39 -13.30
C LYS A 297 7.59 -21.15 -13.30
N TRP A 298 8.14 -19.97 -13.57
CA TRP A 298 7.36 -18.74 -13.69
C TRP A 298 6.53 -18.69 -14.98
N ASN A 299 6.85 -19.53 -15.98
CA ASN A 299 6.17 -19.55 -17.27
C ASN A 299 6.05 -18.16 -17.91
N GLY A 300 7.09 -17.34 -17.78
CA GLY A 300 7.11 -15.96 -18.30
C GLY A 300 6.19 -14.97 -17.59
N ARG A 301 5.60 -15.33 -16.44
CA ARG A 301 4.65 -14.50 -15.68
C ARG A 301 5.22 -14.14 -14.31
N VAL A 302 5.65 -12.89 -14.15
CA VAL A 302 6.26 -12.43 -12.90
C VAL A 302 6.07 -10.93 -12.71
N ILE A 303 6.02 -10.50 -11.45
CA ILE A 303 6.11 -9.10 -11.07
C ILE A 303 7.55 -8.86 -10.62
N MET A 304 8.23 -7.90 -11.25
CA MET A 304 9.63 -7.60 -10.97
C MET A 304 9.75 -6.13 -10.55
N ASP A 305 10.39 -5.90 -9.41
CA ASP A 305 10.72 -4.54 -8.97
C ASP A 305 12.06 -4.11 -9.61
N PHE A 306 12.06 -2.93 -10.22
CA PHE A 306 13.21 -2.29 -10.86
C PHE A 306 13.64 -1.07 -10.06
N ALA A 307 14.89 -0.68 -10.18
CA ALA A 307 15.37 0.57 -9.63
C ALA A 307 16.30 1.30 -10.59
N ILE A 308 16.21 2.63 -10.61
CA ILE A 308 17.18 3.49 -11.28
C ILE A 308 18.14 4.04 -10.22
N LEU A 309 19.42 3.68 -10.34
CA LEU A 309 20.45 4.15 -9.43
C LEU A 309 20.81 5.59 -9.75
N GLN A 310 20.72 6.47 -8.77
CA GLN A 310 21.09 7.87 -8.97
C GLN A 310 22.62 8.04 -8.79
N PRO A 311 23.31 8.76 -9.70
CA PRO A 311 24.73 9.03 -9.53
C PRO A 311 24.99 9.76 -8.22
N ARG A 312 26.05 9.36 -7.49
CA ARG A 312 26.51 10.07 -6.29
C ARG A 312 26.76 11.54 -6.63
N GLY A 313 25.96 12.43 -6.04
CA GLY A 313 26.06 13.88 -6.22
C GLY A 313 24.91 14.54 -7.00
N TYR A 314 24.00 13.77 -7.61
CA TYR A 314 22.90 14.34 -8.40
C TYR A 314 21.97 15.25 -7.56
N ILE A 315 21.74 14.90 -6.29
CA ILE A 315 20.88 15.61 -5.33
C ILE A 315 21.31 17.09 -5.13
N ASN A 316 22.56 17.46 -5.40
CA ASN A 316 23.04 18.83 -5.23
C ASN A 316 22.99 19.68 -6.51
N SER A 317 22.76 19.09 -7.69
CA SER A 317 22.94 19.79 -8.98
C SER A 317 21.67 20.43 -9.54
N THR A 318 20.48 19.87 -9.27
CA THR A 318 19.20 20.37 -9.79
C THR A 318 18.84 21.77 -9.28
N LYS A 319 19.44 22.22 -8.16
CA LYS A 319 19.26 23.59 -7.65
C LYS A 319 19.99 24.67 -8.44
N LYS A 320 20.96 24.35 -9.32
CA LYS A 320 21.66 25.37 -10.12
C LYS A 320 20.99 25.72 -11.45
N MET A 321 19.95 25.00 -11.88
CA MET A 321 19.24 25.30 -13.14
C MET A 321 18.05 26.26 -13.01
N GLY A 322 17.70 26.72 -11.80
CA GLY A 322 16.63 27.69 -11.59
C GLY A 322 17.13 29.14 -11.64
N ASN A 323 17.24 29.73 -12.83
CA ASN A 323 17.03 31.18 -13.02
C ASN A 323 16.95 31.69 -14.48
N GLN A 324 17.07 30.87 -15.53
CA GLN A 324 17.05 31.39 -16.91
C GLN A 324 15.86 30.97 -17.80
N GLN A 325 14.95 30.09 -17.40
CA GLN A 325 13.78 29.74 -18.23
C GLN A 325 12.47 29.47 -17.47
N THR A 326 12.12 30.34 -16.52
CA THR A 326 10.76 30.35 -15.92
C THR A 326 10.18 31.76 -15.86
N ALA A 327 10.21 32.46 -17.00
CA ALA A 327 9.28 33.54 -17.24
C ALA A 327 8.00 32.94 -17.85
N GLN A 328 6.88 33.10 -17.15
CA GLN A 328 5.51 32.69 -17.49
C GLN A 328 5.08 31.24 -17.18
N LEU A 329 5.16 30.86 -15.91
CA LEU A 329 4.12 30.02 -15.31
C LEU A 329 3.72 30.65 -13.98
N LYS A 330 2.77 31.60 -14.05
CA LYS A 330 2.07 32.08 -12.86
C LYS A 330 1.37 30.87 -12.25
N SER A 331 1.87 30.42 -11.10
CA SER A 331 1.23 29.46 -10.23
C SER A 331 -0.19 29.95 -9.89
N ARG A 332 -1.19 29.44 -10.60
CA ARG A 332 -2.57 29.49 -10.12
C ARG A 332 -2.67 28.52 -8.95
N ALA A 333 -3.11 29.01 -7.80
CA ALA A 333 -3.64 28.14 -6.76
C ALA A 333 -4.68 27.20 -7.39
N LEU A 334 -4.59 25.91 -7.12
CA LEU A 334 -5.65 24.96 -7.45
C LEU A 334 -6.87 25.36 -6.64
N SER A 335 -7.80 26.09 -7.25
CA SER A 335 -9.10 26.38 -6.64
C SER A 335 -9.83 25.06 -6.39
N SER A 336 -10.57 25.02 -5.30
CA SER A 336 -11.46 23.96 -4.79
C SER A 336 -12.62 23.57 -5.73
N ASN A 337 -12.48 23.79 -7.03
CA ASN A 337 -13.56 23.79 -8.03
C ASN A 337 -13.53 22.59 -8.99
N LYS A 338 -12.95 21.46 -8.57
CA LYS A 338 -12.97 20.21 -9.35
C LYS A 338 -14.15 19.36 -8.90
N ILE A 339 -14.91 18.76 -9.80
CA ILE A 339 -15.90 17.73 -9.43
C ILE A 339 -15.43 16.39 -9.97
N LEU A 340 -15.58 15.34 -9.15
CA LEU A 340 -15.39 13.96 -9.54
C LEU A 340 -16.73 13.39 -10.01
N LEU A 341 -16.82 13.04 -11.29
CA LEU A 341 -17.89 12.19 -11.80
C LEU A 341 -17.44 10.74 -11.67
N VAL A 342 -18.20 9.94 -10.95
CA VAL A 342 -18.07 8.48 -10.91
C VAL A 342 -19.26 7.90 -11.64
N ALA A 343 -19.06 7.35 -12.83
CA ALA A 343 -20.13 6.73 -13.58
C ALA A 343 -20.05 5.21 -13.42
N LYS A 344 -21.19 4.58 -13.13
CA LYS A 344 -21.35 3.12 -13.02
C LYS A 344 -22.58 2.74 -13.82
N GLY A 345 -22.49 1.68 -14.61
CA GLY A 345 -23.62 1.29 -15.44
C GLY A 345 -23.55 -0.14 -15.89
N ILE A 346 -24.67 -0.84 -15.83
CA ILE A 346 -24.92 -2.14 -16.48
C ILE A 346 -26.23 -1.95 -17.25
N TYR A 347 -26.21 -2.01 -18.59
CA TYR A 347 -27.43 -1.81 -19.38
C TYR A 347 -27.50 -2.70 -20.61
N ALA A 348 -28.67 -3.31 -20.82
CA ALA A 348 -29.08 -3.83 -22.12
C ALA A 348 -29.46 -2.65 -23.03
N ILE A 349 -28.90 -2.60 -24.24
CA ILE A 349 -29.19 -1.55 -25.22
C ILE A 349 -30.19 -2.11 -26.23
N ASP A 350 -31.30 -1.38 -26.39
CA ASP A 350 -32.22 -1.67 -27.47
C ASP A 350 -31.61 -1.14 -28.77
N VAL A 351 -31.00 -2.04 -29.55
CA VAL A 351 -30.33 -1.67 -30.80
C VAL A 351 -31.43 -1.30 -31.81
N PRO A 352 -31.37 -0.10 -32.43
CA PRO A 352 -32.36 0.34 -33.40
C PRO A 352 -32.46 -0.64 -34.59
N GLU A 353 -33.55 -0.56 -35.37
CA GLU A 353 -33.56 -1.14 -36.71
C GLU A 353 -32.43 -0.52 -37.54
N ILE A 354 -31.39 -1.31 -37.78
CA ILE A 354 -30.25 -0.91 -38.60
C ILE A 354 -30.65 -1.13 -40.06
N THR A 355 -30.92 -0.03 -40.75
CA THR A 355 -31.29 -0.04 -42.18
C THR A 355 -30.10 -0.36 -43.08
N ASN A 356 -28.87 -0.21 -42.59
CA ASN A 356 -27.66 -0.57 -43.31
C ASN A 356 -27.46 -2.10 -43.29
N LYS A 357 -27.73 -2.75 -44.43
CA LYS A 357 -27.61 -4.22 -44.59
C LYS A 357 -26.22 -4.77 -44.25
N GLN A 358 -25.15 -4.03 -44.50
CA GLN A 358 -23.78 -4.48 -44.21
C GLN A 358 -23.49 -4.43 -42.70
N MET A 359 -23.89 -3.37 -42.01
CA MET A 359 -23.83 -3.34 -40.54
C MET A 359 -24.69 -4.42 -39.90
N LEU A 360 -25.88 -4.69 -40.46
CA LEU A 360 -26.75 -5.76 -39.99
C LEU A 360 -26.10 -7.14 -40.16
N LEU A 361 -25.35 -7.35 -41.25
CA LEU A 361 -24.61 -8.59 -41.50
C LEU A 361 -23.43 -8.73 -40.53
N ALA A 362 -22.61 -7.69 -40.38
CA ALA A 362 -21.48 -7.68 -39.45
C ALA A 362 -21.92 -7.92 -37.98
N LEU A 363 -23.08 -7.38 -37.59
CA LEU A 363 -23.67 -7.64 -36.27
C LEU A 363 -24.16 -9.08 -36.09
N LYS A 364 -24.63 -9.73 -37.15
CA LYS A 364 -25.04 -11.15 -37.14
C LYS A 364 -23.83 -12.10 -37.10
N GLU A 365 -22.73 -11.69 -37.71
CA GLU A 365 -21.48 -12.45 -37.77
C GLU A 365 -20.62 -12.33 -36.50
N GLY A 366 -21.08 -11.57 -35.50
CA GLY A 366 -20.41 -11.45 -34.21
C GLY A 366 -19.17 -10.57 -34.23
N ALA A 367 -19.06 -9.63 -35.19
CA ALA A 367 -17.99 -8.66 -35.22
C ALA A 367 -17.89 -7.91 -33.87
N PRO A 368 -16.67 -7.54 -33.41
CA PRO A 368 -16.49 -6.91 -32.11
C PRO A 368 -17.25 -5.59 -32.05
N LYS A 369 -18.22 -5.52 -31.14
CA LYS A 369 -19.10 -4.36 -30.97
C LYS A 369 -18.46 -3.40 -29.97
N LEU A 370 -18.25 -2.16 -30.36
CA LEU A 370 -17.67 -1.13 -29.49
C LEU A 370 -18.68 -0.01 -29.25
N ILE A 371 -18.87 0.42 -28.01
CA ILE A 371 -19.66 1.62 -27.70
C ILE A 371 -18.70 2.75 -27.40
N LYS A 372 -18.87 3.85 -28.13
CA LYS A 372 -18.25 5.12 -27.84
C LYS A 372 -19.17 6.00 -27.00
N LEU A 373 -18.68 6.41 -25.83
CA LEU A 373 -19.29 7.47 -25.05
C LEU A 373 -18.48 8.75 -25.25
N GLN A 374 -19.12 9.77 -25.79
CA GLN A 374 -18.56 11.12 -25.92
C GLN A 374 -19.27 12.05 -24.93
N ILE A 375 -18.48 12.79 -24.16
CA ILE A 375 -19.00 13.76 -23.20
C ILE A 375 -18.79 15.16 -23.79
N HIS A 376 -19.90 15.87 -23.99
CA HIS A 376 -19.92 17.23 -24.48
C HIS A 376 -20.26 18.20 -23.35
N LEU A 377 -19.40 19.19 -23.13
CA LEU A 377 -19.74 20.35 -22.33
C LEU A 377 -20.32 21.40 -23.27
N ARG A 378 -21.57 21.84 -23.04
CA ARG A 378 -22.08 23.01 -23.78
C ARG A 378 -21.19 24.21 -23.44
N ASP A 379 -20.74 24.89 -24.50
CA ASP A 379 -19.93 26.12 -24.49
C ASP A 379 -18.40 25.97 -24.41
N GLN A 380 -17.80 24.77 -24.47
CA GLN A 380 -16.34 24.57 -24.55
C GLN A 380 -15.90 23.36 -25.43
N VAL A 381 -14.57 23.20 -25.55
CA VAL A 381 -13.81 22.18 -26.30
C VAL A 381 -14.32 20.75 -26.02
N GLN A 382 -14.33 19.89 -27.04
CA GLN A 382 -14.63 18.45 -26.92
C GLN A 382 -13.74 17.80 -25.86
N HIS A 383 -14.36 17.05 -24.94
CA HIS A 383 -13.69 16.29 -23.89
C HIS A 383 -13.38 14.85 -24.35
N PRO A 384 -12.60 14.06 -23.58
CA PRO A 384 -12.15 12.73 -23.99
C PRO A 384 -13.30 11.81 -24.41
N GLN A 385 -13.02 11.02 -25.45
CA GLN A 385 -13.88 9.97 -25.99
C GLN A 385 -13.51 8.63 -25.35
N PHE A 386 -14.52 7.89 -24.92
CA PHE A 386 -14.34 6.58 -24.28
C PHE A 386 -14.89 5.48 -25.18
N THR A 387 -14.23 4.33 -25.24
CA THR A 387 -14.64 3.19 -26.07
C THR A 387 -14.71 1.94 -25.19
N PHE A 388 -15.83 1.22 -25.21
CA PHE A 388 -16.08 0.04 -24.40
C PHE A 388 -16.49 -1.15 -25.27
N PRO A 389 -16.00 -2.37 -25.00
CA PRO A 389 -16.52 -3.57 -25.65
C PRO A 389 -17.93 -3.88 -25.14
N LEU A 390 -18.81 -4.29 -26.06
CA LEU A 390 -20.13 -4.83 -25.77
C LEU A 390 -20.04 -6.35 -25.53
N SER A 391 -20.77 -6.86 -24.56
CA SER A 391 -20.99 -8.30 -24.38
C SER A 391 -22.01 -8.84 -25.39
N ASN A 392 -22.08 -10.17 -25.47
CA ASN A 392 -22.88 -10.90 -26.46
C ASN A 392 -24.38 -10.57 -26.42
N ASP A 393 -24.89 -10.16 -25.26
CA ASP A 393 -26.27 -9.76 -24.98
C ASP A 393 -26.56 -8.27 -25.26
N LEU A 394 -25.67 -7.57 -25.97
CA LEU A 394 -25.79 -6.13 -26.26
C LEU A 394 -25.83 -5.28 -24.97
N SER A 395 -25.19 -5.79 -23.91
CA SER A 395 -24.93 -5.01 -22.71
C SER A 395 -23.47 -4.58 -22.64
N PHE A 396 -23.22 -3.52 -21.89
CA PHE A 396 -21.87 -3.14 -21.51
C PHE A 396 -21.89 -2.73 -20.05
N SER A 397 -20.78 -3.03 -19.36
CA SER A 397 -20.57 -2.65 -17.98
C SER A 397 -19.26 -1.91 -17.85
N PHE A 398 -19.29 -0.83 -17.08
CA PHE A 398 -18.07 -0.18 -16.63
C PHE A 398 -18.22 0.20 -15.16
N ASN A 399 -17.18 -0.06 -14.38
CA ASN A 399 -17.11 0.26 -12.96
C ASN A 399 -16.06 1.34 -12.74
N ASP A 400 -16.37 2.28 -11.84
CA ASP A 400 -15.42 3.20 -11.22
C ASP A 400 -14.65 4.12 -12.19
N TYR A 401 -15.35 4.66 -13.19
CA TYR A 401 -14.73 5.65 -14.07
C TYR A 401 -14.73 7.05 -13.45
N HIS A 402 -13.55 7.65 -13.36
CA HIS A 402 -13.33 8.94 -12.70
C HIS A 402 -13.04 10.05 -13.72
N LEU A 403 -13.95 11.01 -13.89
CA LEU A 403 -13.72 12.21 -14.69
C LEU A 403 -13.64 13.46 -13.80
N PHE A 404 -12.54 14.21 -13.95
CA PHE A 404 -12.37 15.51 -13.30
C PHE A 404 -12.77 16.63 -14.24
N LEU A 405 -13.85 17.36 -13.89
CA LEU A 405 -14.27 18.55 -14.64
C LEU A 405 -13.69 19.82 -13.97
N PRO A 406 -12.87 20.63 -14.68
CA PRO A 406 -12.42 21.92 -14.18
C PRO A 406 -13.50 23.01 -14.35
N ASN A 407 -13.57 23.95 -13.40
CA ASN A 407 -14.36 25.20 -13.48
C ASN A 407 -15.88 25.01 -13.62
N LEU A 408 -16.48 24.27 -12.68
CA LEU A 408 -17.91 23.97 -12.71
C LEU A 408 -18.81 25.22 -12.74
N GLU A 409 -18.36 26.35 -12.17
CA GLU A 409 -19.09 27.62 -12.10
C GLU A 409 -19.48 28.16 -13.48
N ASN A 410 -18.79 27.75 -14.54
CA ASN A 410 -19.04 28.21 -15.90
C ASN A 410 -19.83 27.22 -16.76
N LEU A 411 -20.12 26.01 -16.27
CA LEU A 411 -20.80 24.96 -17.05
C LEU A 411 -22.31 24.93 -16.79
N ALA A 412 -23.10 25.27 -17.81
CA ALA A 412 -24.57 25.25 -17.70
C ALA A 412 -25.15 23.83 -17.76
N SER A 413 -24.59 22.95 -18.59
CA SER A 413 -25.08 21.58 -18.78
C SER A 413 -23.99 20.63 -19.25
N LEU A 414 -24.13 19.35 -18.90
CA LEU A 414 -23.33 18.23 -19.39
C LEU A 414 -24.17 17.40 -20.36
N SER A 415 -23.68 17.15 -21.57
CA SER A 415 -24.30 16.20 -22.50
C SER A 415 -23.44 14.95 -22.62
N ILE A 416 -24.07 13.77 -22.60
CA ILE A 416 -23.42 12.49 -22.88
C ILE A 416 -24.08 11.91 -24.12
N VAL A 417 -23.26 11.67 -25.14
CA VAL A 417 -23.64 11.08 -26.41
C VAL A 417 -23.09 9.66 -26.46
N ALA A 418 -23.96 8.69 -26.73
CA ALA A 418 -23.57 7.30 -26.93
C ALA A 418 -23.68 6.93 -28.41
N THR A 419 -22.64 6.29 -28.94
CA THR A 419 -22.55 5.86 -30.34
C THR A 419 -22.03 4.42 -30.39
N LEU A 420 -22.71 3.56 -31.14
CA LEU A 420 -22.26 2.19 -31.42
C LEU A 420 -21.36 2.19 -32.66
N GLU A 421 -20.16 1.62 -32.54
CA GLU A 421 -19.28 1.34 -33.65
C GLU A 421 -19.24 -0.14 -34.00
N VAL A 422 -19.33 -0.40 -35.30
CA VAL A 422 -19.12 -1.72 -35.89
C VAL A 422 -17.92 -1.63 -36.82
N PRO A 423 -16.79 -2.27 -36.48
CA PRO A 423 -15.62 -2.27 -37.35
C PRO A 423 -15.90 -3.12 -38.58
N LEU A 424 -16.07 -2.47 -39.72
CA LEU A 424 -16.13 -3.13 -41.03
C LEU A 424 -14.72 -3.37 -41.57
N SER A 425 -14.50 -4.47 -42.29
CA SER A 425 -13.23 -4.75 -42.98
C SER A 425 -12.95 -3.71 -44.09
N GLN A 426 -11.69 -3.57 -44.51
CA GLN A 426 -11.33 -2.61 -45.58
C GLN A 426 -12.07 -2.87 -46.91
N GLU A 427 -12.32 -4.13 -47.26
CA GLU A 427 -13.09 -4.49 -48.46
C GLU A 427 -14.57 -4.08 -48.33
N GLU A 428 -15.17 -4.27 -47.14
CA GLU A 428 -16.55 -3.85 -46.86
C GLU A 428 -16.69 -2.33 -46.83
N GLN A 429 -15.71 -1.62 -46.29
CA GLN A 429 -15.65 -0.16 -46.29
C GLN A 429 -15.60 0.40 -47.72
N GLN A 430 -14.78 -0.20 -48.60
CA GLN A 430 -14.71 0.18 -50.02
C GLN A 430 -16.01 -0.13 -50.78
N SER A 431 -16.64 -1.28 -50.52
CA SER A 431 -17.94 -1.65 -51.11
C SER A 431 -19.06 -0.68 -50.69
N SER A 432 -19.09 -0.30 -49.41
CA SER A 432 -20.05 0.66 -48.85
C SER A 432 -19.85 2.07 -49.42
N LEU A 433 -18.60 2.53 -49.53
CA LEU A 433 -18.25 3.83 -50.12
C LEU A 433 -18.70 3.92 -51.59
N THR A 434 -18.52 2.86 -52.37
CA THR A 434 -18.88 2.82 -53.79
C THR A 434 -20.39 2.90 -54.00
N SER A 435 -21.18 2.35 -53.08
CA SER A 435 -22.65 2.40 -53.13
C SER A 435 -23.21 3.78 -52.69
N VAL A 436 -22.61 4.40 -51.68
CA VAL A 436 -23.07 5.66 -51.08
C VAL A 436 -22.67 6.91 -51.88
N LEU A 437 -21.51 6.88 -52.55
CA LEU A 437 -21.05 7.98 -53.41
C LEU A 437 -21.96 8.25 -54.62
N SER A 438 -22.92 7.37 -54.92
CA SER A 438 -23.91 7.59 -55.97
C SER A 438 -25.07 8.52 -55.58
N ILE A 439 -25.28 8.82 -54.28
CA ILE A 439 -26.52 9.49 -53.84
C ILE A 439 -26.32 10.85 -53.13
N ILE A 440 -25.40 11.10 -52.19
CA ILE A 440 -25.24 12.45 -51.58
C ILE A 440 -23.78 12.70 -51.13
N GLY A 441 -23.27 13.89 -51.42
CA GLY A 441 -21.97 14.38 -50.93
C GLY A 441 -22.02 14.85 -49.47
N ALA A 442 -21.38 14.08 -48.59
CA ALA A 442 -20.62 14.48 -47.40
C ALA A 442 -20.30 13.20 -46.62
N ALA A 443 -19.03 12.81 -46.58
CA ALA A 443 -18.57 11.62 -45.88
C ALA A 443 -18.63 11.85 -44.36
N SER A 444 -19.68 11.35 -43.70
CA SER A 444 -19.68 11.07 -42.27
C SER A 444 -19.36 9.60 -42.05
N ASP A 445 -18.51 9.29 -41.07
CA ASP A 445 -18.06 7.94 -40.71
C ASP A 445 -19.21 6.91 -40.71
N VAL A 446 -19.27 6.07 -41.75
CA VAL A 446 -20.39 5.15 -42.06
C VAL A 446 -20.51 4.00 -41.03
N ASN A 447 -19.61 3.95 -40.05
CA ASN A 447 -19.51 2.85 -39.08
C ASN A 447 -20.11 3.18 -37.71
N GLN A 448 -20.77 4.34 -37.57
CA GLN A 448 -21.32 4.83 -36.30
C GLN A 448 -22.85 4.88 -36.31
N VAL A 449 -23.48 4.23 -35.32
CA VAL A 449 -24.91 4.32 -35.05
C VAL A 449 -25.13 5.08 -33.75
N HIS A 450 -25.72 6.26 -33.84
CA HIS A 450 -26.05 7.07 -32.66
C HIS A 450 -27.11 6.37 -31.80
N LEU A 451 -26.81 6.05 -30.54
CA LEU A 451 -27.72 5.35 -29.63
C LEU A 451 -28.63 6.31 -28.87
N GLY A 452 -28.20 7.55 -28.66
CA GLY A 452 -28.98 8.61 -28.02
C GLY A 452 -28.10 9.64 -27.33
N GLU A 453 -28.74 10.69 -26.84
CA GLU A 453 -28.13 11.76 -26.06
C GLU A 453 -28.88 11.91 -24.73
N CYS A 454 -28.16 12.25 -23.67
CA CYS A 454 -28.77 12.74 -22.43
C CYS A 454 -28.11 14.05 -22.01
N ILE A 455 -28.91 14.98 -21.50
CA ILE A 455 -28.45 16.28 -21.03
C ILE A 455 -28.75 16.40 -19.54
N LEU A 456 -27.72 16.68 -18.75
CA LEU A 456 -27.80 16.97 -17.34
C LEU A 456 -27.62 18.47 -17.11
N ASP A 457 -28.64 19.13 -16.55
CA ASP A 457 -28.53 20.53 -16.12
C ASP A 457 -27.72 20.60 -14.83
N LEU A 458 -26.53 21.20 -14.89
CA LEU A 458 -25.63 21.28 -13.73
C LEU A 458 -26.05 22.41 -12.77
N ARG A 459 -26.92 23.34 -13.19
CA ARG A 459 -27.34 24.49 -12.37
C ARG A 459 -28.20 24.07 -11.18
N THR A 460 -28.95 22.97 -11.30
CA THR A 460 -29.76 22.40 -10.22
C THR A 460 -28.87 21.68 -9.18
N ILE A 461 -27.81 21.02 -9.63
CA ILE A 461 -26.85 20.32 -8.77
C ILE A 461 -26.03 21.33 -7.94
N ARG A 462 -25.64 22.47 -8.54
CA ARG A 462 -24.91 23.54 -7.83
C ARG A 462 -25.60 24.09 -6.58
N LYS A 463 -26.93 24.03 -6.52
CA LYS A 463 -27.71 24.60 -5.41
C LYS A 463 -27.85 23.65 -4.20
N ARG A 464 -27.34 22.43 -4.27
CA ARG A 464 -27.48 21.41 -3.22
C ARG A 464 -26.11 20.94 -2.74
N ASP A 465 -25.82 21.09 -1.45
CA ASP A 465 -24.61 20.58 -0.79
C ASP A 465 -24.76 19.08 -0.46
N VAL A 466 -24.91 18.21 -1.46
CA VAL A 466 -25.06 16.76 -1.24
C VAL A 466 -24.40 15.93 -2.34
N TYR A 467 -23.95 14.73 -1.97
CA TYR A 467 -23.67 13.61 -2.85
C TYR A 467 -24.92 13.29 -3.69
N ASN A 468 -24.83 13.40 -5.02
CA ASN A 468 -25.98 13.10 -5.89
C ASN A 468 -25.66 11.88 -6.74
N SER A 469 -26.49 10.85 -6.66
CA SER A 469 -26.59 9.82 -7.69
C SER A 469 -27.71 10.22 -8.63
N VAL A 470 -27.42 10.30 -9.93
CA VAL A 470 -28.36 10.69 -10.98
C VAL A 470 -28.36 9.62 -12.05
N THR A 471 -29.52 8.99 -12.26
CA THR A 471 -29.76 8.12 -13.41
C THR A 471 -30.14 8.96 -14.62
N LEU A 472 -29.28 9.03 -15.61
CA LEU A 472 -29.54 9.67 -16.89
C LEU A 472 -30.21 8.66 -17.83
N SER A 473 -31.17 9.08 -18.65
CA SER A 473 -31.76 8.24 -19.69
C SER A 473 -31.23 8.70 -21.04
N LEU A 474 -30.63 7.80 -21.83
CA LEU A 474 -30.28 8.04 -23.22
C LEU A 474 -31.57 8.06 -24.03
N ILE A 475 -31.92 9.21 -24.62
CA ILE A 475 -33.15 9.38 -25.37
C ILE A 475 -32.83 9.44 -26.86
N ARG A 476 -33.57 8.66 -27.65
CA ARG A 476 -33.55 8.70 -29.11
C ARG A 476 -34.96 8.58 -29.65
N ASN A 477 -35.35 9.44 -30.59
CA ASN A 477 -36.69 9.46 -31.19
C ASN A 477 -37.83 9.40 -30.14
N ASN A 478 -37.69 10.14 -29.03
CA ASN A 478 -38.62 10.16 -27.89
C ASN A 478 -38.79 8.81 -27.15
N LYS A 479 -37.89 7.85 -27.33
CA LYS A 479 -37.83 6.59 -26.56
C LYS A 479 -36.53 6.49 -25.77
N VAL A 480 -36.56 5.78 -24.64
CA VAL A 480 -35.38 5.52 -23.81
C VAL A 480 -34.62 4.34 -24.41
N ALA A 481 -33.41 4.58 -24.90
CA ALA A 481 -32.53 3.58 -25.51
C ALA A 481 -31.56 2.94 -24.49
N GLY A 482 -31.36 3.60 -23.35
CA GLY A 482 -30.52 3.13 -22.25
C GLY A 482 -30.58 4.08 -21.06
N LYS A 483 -29.97 3.69 -19.94
CA LYS A 483 -29.78 4.55 -18.77
C LYS A 483 -28.30 4.63 -18.43
N ILE A 484 -27.86 5.60 -17.62
CA ILE A 484 -26.49 5.75 -17.12
C ILE A 484 -26.57 6.31 -15.69
N ASP A 485 -26.05 5.58 -14.69
CA ASP A 485 -25.98 6.07 -13.32
C ASP A 485 -24.68 6.86 -13.11
N VAL A 486 -24.83 8.13 -12.76
CA VAL A 486 -23.72 9.06 -12.55
C VAL A 486 -23.76 9.53 -11.10
N GLN A 487 -22.68 9.27 -10.37
CA GLN A 487 -22.44 9.82 -9.05
C GLN A 487 -21.60 11.08 -9.17
N ILE A 488 -22.04 12.14 -8.51
CA ILE A 488 -21.40 13.45 -8.53
C ILE A 488 -20.93 13.75 -7.12
N VAL A 489 -19.60 13.81 -6.95
CA VAL A 489 -18.98 14.02 -5.64
C VAL A 489 -18.31 15.39 -5.61
N LYS A 490 -18.76 16.25 -4.69
CA LYS A 490 -18.10 17.52 -4.38
C LYS A 490 -16.87 17.22 -3.49
N PRO A 491 -15.67 17.75 -3.80
CA PRO A 491 -14.49 17.56 -2.95
C PRO A 491 -14.73 18.17 -1.57
N GLY A 492 -14.46 17.41 -0.51
CA GLY A 492 -14.75 17.74 0.89
C GLY A 492 -15.45 16.59 1.62
N LEU A 493 -16.62 16.17 1.12
CA LEU A 493 -17.44 15.12 1.75
C LEU A 493 -16.82 13.71 1.80
N LYS A 494 -15.87 13.40 0.90
CA LYS A 494 -15.19 12.10 0.89
C LYS A 494 -14.18 11.96 2.05
N ILE A 495 -13.68 13.09 2.56
CA ILE A 495 -12.73 13.13 3.67
C ILE A 495 -13.45 12.82 4.98
N ASP A 496 -14.61 13.45 5.21
CA ASP A 496 -15.43 13.23 6.40
C ASP A 496 -15.91 11.77 6.55
N ILE A 497 -16.21 11.08 5.45
CA ILE A 497 -16.64 9.67 5.46
C ILE A 497 -15.47 8.73 5.82
N LEU A 498 -14.26 9.02 5.34
CA LEU A 498 -13.07 8.22 5.62
C LEU A 498 -12.57 8.46 7.06
N GLU A 499 -12.64 9.69 7.55
CA GLU A 499 -12.30 10.03 8.94
C GLU A 499 -13.28 9.39 9.95
N LEU A 500 -14.57 9.29 9.59
CA LEU A 500 -15.57 8.61 10.40
C LEU A 500 -15.34 7.09 10.45
N GLN A 501 -14.97 6.46 9.32
CA GLN A 501 -14.62 5.04 9.28
C GLN A 501 -13.40 4.73 10.16
N ASN A 502 -12.38 5.58 10.13
CA ASN A 502 -11.20 5.43 10.98
C ASN A 502 -11.51 5.66 12.48
N SER A 503 -12.47 6.54 12.79
CA SER A 503 -12.91 6.79 14.17
C SER A 503 -13.67 5.60 14.77
N ILE A 504 -14.47 4.89 13.95
CA ILE A 504 -15.20 3.68 14.37
C ILE A 504 -14.21 2.53 14.67
N VAL A 505 -13.22 2.31 13.78
CA VAL A 505 -12.17 1.30 13.99
C VAL A 505 -11.34 1.58 15.25
N SER A 506 -11.06 2.86 15.51
CA SER A 506 -10.34 3.29 16.72
C SER A 506 -11.15 3.02 18.00
N TYR A 507 -12.47 3.22 17.96
CA TYR A 507 -13.37 2.95 19.08
C TYR A 507 -13.50 1.45 19.40
N GLU A 508 -13.57 0.59 18.39
CA GLU A 508 -13.57 -0.89 18.57
C GLU A 508 -12.29 -1.36 19.27
N HIS A 509 -11.15 -0.83 18.83
CA HIS A 509 -9.85 -1.16 19.40
C HIS A 509 -9.72 -0.70 20.86
N MET A 510 -10.23 0.49 21.18
CA MET A 510 -10.13 1.07 22.52
C MET A 510 -11.03 0.41 23.57
N ASN A 511 -12.18 -0.14 23.16
CA ASN A 511 -13.19 -0.64 24.10
C ASN A 511 -13.33 -2.17 24.11
N GLY A 512 -12.58 -2.88 23.27
CA GLY A 512 -12.67 -4.34 23.17
C GLY A 512 -14.05 -4.83 22.72
N VAL A 513 -14.83 -3.95 22.09
CA VAL A 513 -16.15 -4.26 21.52
C VAL A 513 -15.97 -4.48 20.03
N THR A 514 -16.22 -5.70 19.57
CA THR A 514 -16.31 -6.01 18.14
C THR A 514 -17.71 -5.64 17.66
N ILE A 515 -17.86 -4.55 16.91
CA ILE A 515 -19.12 -4.21 16.25
C ILE A 515 -19.14 -5.05 14.96
N ASN A 516 -19.72 -6.25 15.04
CA ASN A 516 -19.85 -7.13 13.90
C ASN A 516 -20.90 -6.57 12.91
N GLU A 517 -20.52 -5.62 12.06
CA GLU A 517 -21.42 -4.98 11.09
C GLU A 517 -21.86 -5.90 9.93
N THR A 518 -21.45 -7.16 9.85
CA THR A 518 -21.55 -7.88 8.55
C THR A 518 -22.04 -9.33 8.56
N ASN A 519 -22.78 -9.82 9.57
CA ASN A 519 -23.14 -11.25 9.57
C ASN A 519 -24.57 -11.69 9.89
N LEU A 520 -25.49 -10.80 10.29
CA LEU A 520 -26.90 -11.21 10.44
C LEU A 520 -27.75 -10.91 9.20
N PHE A 521 -27.53 -9.76 8.55
CA PHE A 521 -28.41 -9.31 7.46
C PHE A 521 -28.14 -10.06 6.15
N PHE A 522 -26.88 -10.22 5.75
CA PHE A 522 -26.52 -10.93 4.51
C PHE A 522 -26.89 -12.42 4.53
N LYS A 523 -26.67 -13.12 5.65
CA LYS A 523 -26.94 -14.57 5.74
C LYS A 523 -28.44 -14.92 5.76
N ALA A 524 -29.28 -14.04 6.29
CA ALA A 524 -30.74 -14.21 6.22
C ALA A 524 -31.29 -13.83 4.83
N PHE A 525 -30.60 -12.94 4.12
CA PHE A 525 -31.01 -12.40 2.83
C PHE A 525 -30.66 -13.33 1.67
N ASP A 526 -29.44 -13.88 1.63
CA ASP A 526 -28.98 -14.76 0.54
C ASP A 526 -29.74 -16.09 0.52
N ARG A 527 -30.07 -16.66 1.68
CA ARG A 527 -30.89 -17.90 1.77
C ARG A 527 -32.34 -17.72 1.35
N PHE A 528 -32.86 -16.48 1.33
CA PHE A 528 -34.28 -16.20 1.12
C PHE A 528 -34.59 -15.82 -0.33
N VAL A 529 -33.61 -15.23 -1.03
CA VAL A 529 -33.71 -14.83 -2.45
C VAL A 529 -33.69 -16.04 -3.40
N GLU A 530 -33.15 -17.19 -2.99
CA GLU A 530 -33.08 -18.39 -3.83
C GLU A 530 -34.42 -19.12 -4.07
N GLN A 531 -35.52 -18.75 -3.39
CA GLN A 531 -36.72 -19.61 -3.34
C GLN A 531 -38.07 -18.99 -3.73
N THR A 532 -38.16 -17.75 -4.23
CA THR A 532 -39.48 -17.12 -4.48
C THR A 532 -39.66 -16.60 -5.90
N SER A 533 -40.73 -17.06 -6.57
CA SER A 533 -41.09 -16.68 -7.94
C SER A 533 -42.40 -15.88 -8.05
N ASP A 534 -43.06 -15.55 -6.93
CA ASP A 534 -44.34 -14.83 -6.89
C ASP A 534 -44.17 -13.37 -6.42
N VAL A 535 -44.61 -12.42 -7.26
CA VAL A 535 -44.61 -10.97 -7.03
C VAL A 535 -45.36 -10.57 -5.74
N GLN A 536 -46.39 -11.31 -5.33
CA GLN A 536 -47.10 -11.08 -4.06
C GLN A 536 -46.24 -11.46 -2.85
N GLU A 537 -45.48 -12.54 -2.93
CA GLU A 537 -44.53 -12.94 -1.89
C GLU A 537 -43.34 -11.98 -1.82
N CYS A 538 -42.85 -11.47 -2.95
CA CYS A 538 -41.80 -10.44 -3.00
C CYS A 538 -42.24 -9.14 -2.31
N ARG A 539 -43.50 -8.70 -2.49
CA ARG A 539 -44.03 -7.51 -1.79
C ARG A 539 -44.14 -7.74 -0.28
N LYS A 540 -44.55 -8.94 0.15
CA LYS A 540 -44.57 -9.32 1.58
C LYS A 540 -43.16 -9.39 2.15
N ALA A 541 -42.18 -9.89 1.38
CA ALA A 541 -40.79 -9.97 1.76
C ALA A 541 -40.16 -8.57 1.93
N LYS A 542 -40.37 -7.66 0.97
CA LYS A 542 -39.96 -6.25 1.08
C LYS A 542 -40.51 -5.61 2.35
N MET A 543 -41.82 -5.73 2.58
CA MET A 543 -42.48 -5.15 3.75
C MET A 543 -41.97 -5.76 5.07
N LYS A 544 -41.62 -7.06 5.08
CA LYS A 544 -41.03 -7.74 6.24
C LYS A 544 -39.60 -7.26 6.52
N VAL A 545 -38.78 -7.06 5.48
CA VAL A 545 -37.42 -6.52 5.61
C VAL A 545 -37.47 -5.08 6.11
N GLU A 546 -38.35 -4.24 5.56
CA GLU A 546 -38.58 -2.87 6.03
C GLU A 546 -39.02 -2.86 7.51
N LEU A 547 -39.93 -3.76 7.91
CA LEU A 547 -40.38 -3.88 9.29
C LEU A 547 -39.28 -4.36 10.24
N SER A 548 -38.47 -5.35 9.83
CA SER A 548 -37.35 -5.85 10.63
C SER A 548 -36.21 -4.84 10.75
N ALA A 549 -35.92 -4.09 9.69
CA ALA A 549 -35.01 -2.95 9.74
C ALA A 549 -35.53 -1.89 10.72
N GLN A 550 -36.81 -1.54 10.64
CA GLN A 550 -37.45 -0.60 11.57
C GLN A 550 -37.44 -1.09 13.02
N GLN A 551 -37.66 -2.39 13.27
CA GLN A 551 -37.57 -2.99 14.60
C GLN A 551 -36.16 -3.00 15.16
N TRP A 552 -35.17 -3.35 14.32
CA TRP A 552 -33.76 -3.29 14.70
C TRP A 552 -33.32 -1.86 15.01
N ILE A 553 -33.74 -0.91 14.17
CA ILE A 553 -33.59 0.53 14.40
C ILE A 553 -34.17 0.86 15.76
N ASN A 554 -35.46 0.64 15.99
CA ASN A 554 -36.12 0.99 17.25
C ASN A 554 -35.43 0.34 18.47
N PHE A 555 -34.95 -0.89 18.35
CA PHE A 555 -34.22 -1.60 19.41
C PHE A 555 -32.85 -0.99 19.73
N HIS A 556 -32.18 -0.38 18.76
CA HIS A 556 -30.85 0.23 18.92
C HIS A 556 -30.86 1.77 18.90
N SER A 557 -32.01 2.42 18.62
CA SER A 557 -32.13 3.85 18.29
C SER A 557 -32.87 4.71 19.30
N GLU A 558 -33.47 4.17 20.36
CA GLU A 558 -34.30 5.02 21.22
C GLU A 558 -33.51 6.17 21.88
N GLU A 559 -32.20 6.00 22.08
CA GLU A 559 -31.35 7.02 22.71
C GLU A 559 -30.11 7.48 21.89
N ARG A 560 -29.64 6.71 20.90
CA ARG A 560 -28.30 6.94 20.31
C ARG A 560 -28.29 7.52 18.90
N ILE A 561 -29.27 7.19 18.06
CA ILE A 561 -29.32 7.59 16.66
C ILE A 561 -30.73 8.07 16.27
N SER A 562 -30.82 9.05 15.39
CA SER A 562 -32.05 9.46 14.71
C SER A 562 -31.96 9.04 13.24
N VAL A 563 -32.94 8.27 12.77
CA VAL A 563 -33.00 7.88 11.35
C VAL A 563 -33.43 9.07 10.52
N VAL A 564 -32.64 9.37 9.49
CA VAL A 564 -32.81 10.48 8.57
C VAL A 564 -33.60 10.05 7.32
N SER A 565 -33.31 8.86 6.79
CA SER A 565 -34.02 8.29 5.64
C SER A 565 -33.85 6.77 5.57
N ILE A 566 -34.79 6.08 4.94
CA ILE A 566 -34.67 4.66 4.57
C ILE A 566 -35.03 4.55 3.09
N ASP A 567 -34.05 4.17 2.26
CA ASP A 567 -34.22 4.04 0.82
C ASP A 567 -34.18 2.56 0.42
N THR A 568 -35.24 2.07 -0.21
CA THR A 568 -35.27 0.71 -0.77
C THR A 568 -35.17 0.72 -2.29
N CYS A 569 -34.21 -0.03 -2.84
CA CYS A 569 -34.08 -0.25 -4.27
C CYS A 569 -34.42 -1.70 -4.60
N HIS A 570 -35.16 -1.92 -5.69
CA HIS A 570 -35.43 -3.24 -6.24
C HIS A 570 -34.87 -3.30 -7.66
N THR A 571 -33.95 -4.23 -7.88
CA THR A 571 -33.34 -4.48 -9.19
C THR A 571 -33.66 -5.90 -9.62
N LYS A 572 -34.33 -6.03 -10.77
CA LYS A 572 -34.64 -7.32 -11.39
C LYS A 572 -33.67 -7.57 -12.54
N SER A 573 -32.89 -8.64 -12.46
CA SER A 573 -32.00 -9.05 -13.54
C SER A 573 -32.79 -9.78 -14.63
N SER A 574 -32.28 -9.73 -15.87
CA SER A 574 -32.77 -10.53 -16.99
C SER A 574 -32.53 -12.03 -16.81
N SER A 575 -31.62 -12.43 -15.92
CA SER A 575 -31.37 -13.81 -15.51
C SER A 575 -32.35 -14.35 -14.45
N GLY A 576 -33.35 -13.55 -14.06
CA GLY A 576 -34.41 -13.96 -13.13
C GLY A 576 -34.10 -13.71 -11.64
N TYR A 577 -32.94 -13.13 -11.32
CA TYR A 577 -32.59 -12.77 -9.95
C TYR A 577 -33.21 -11.42 -9.58
N GLU A 578 -33.86 -11.35 -8.43
CA GLU A 578 -34.38 -10.10 -7.87
C GLU A 578 -33.51 -9.70 -6.66
N MET A 579 -32.86 -8.53 -6.75
CA MET A 579 -32.06 -7.95 -5.67
C MET A 579 -32.84 -6.80 -5.04
N TYR A 580 -33.05 -6.87 -3.73
CA TYR A 580 -33.60 -5.76 -2.94
C TYR A 580 -32.50 -5.20 -2.05
N SER A 581 -32.19 -3.92 -2.15
CA SER A 581 -31.28 -3.25 -1.22
C SER A 581 -32.06 -2.25 -0.36
N CYS A 582 -31.70 -2.17 0.91
CA CYS A 582 -32.27 -1.21 1.86
C CYS A 582 -31.11 -0.41 2.45
N ASN A 583 -31.08 0.89 2.19
CA ASN A 583 -30.09 1.81 2.74
C ASN A 583 -30.74 2.60 3.87
N VAL A 584 -30.22 2.48 5.09
CA VAL A 584 -30.69 3.24 6.25
C VAL A 584 -29.70 4.36 6.51
N TRP A 585 -30.16 5.60 6.44
CA TRP A 585 -29.40 6.79 6.78
C TRP A 585 -29.79 7.25 8.17
N TYR A 586 -28.81 7.44 9.05
CA TYR A 586 -29.04 7.90 10.41
C TYR A 586 -28.02 8.96 10.83
N LYS A 587 -28.34 9.71 11.88
CA LYS A 587 -27.47 10.70 12.53
C LYS A 587 -27.37 10.34 14.01
N TYR A 588 -26.20 10.44 14.61
CA TYR A 588 -26.09 10.31 16.06
C TYR A 588 -26.81 11.46 16.77
N ARG A 589 -27.53 11.13 17.85
CA ARG A 589 -28.13 12.14 18.70
C ARG A 589 -27.05 12.94 19.42
N TYR A 590 -27.33 14.21 19.66
CA TYR A 590 -26.34 15.13 20.25
C TYR A 590 -25.96 14.69 21.66
N GLU A 591 -26.93 14.16 22.41
CA GLU A 591 -26.79 13.66 23.77
C GLU A 591 -25.80 12.49 23.84
N PHE A 592 -25.88 11.56 22.87
CA PHE A 592 -24.94 10.45 22.76
C PHE A 592 -23.51 10.91 22.45
N LEU A 593 -23.36 11.92 21.58
CA LEU A 593 -22.06 12.52 21.29
C LEU A 593 -21.47 13.23 22.52
N GLN A 594 -22.32 13.92 23.31
CA GLN A 594 -21.89 14.55 24.56
C GLN A 594 -21.48 13.53 25.62
N GLU A 595 -22.25 12.46 25.80
CA GLU A 595 -21.91 11.38 26.74
C GLU A 595 -20.59 10.71 26.37
N THR A 596 -20.38 10.43 25.08
CA THR A 596 -19.12 9.86 24.58
C THR A 596 -17.94 10.80 24.85
N HIS A 597 -18.10 12.10 24.59
CA HIS A 597 -17.07 13.09 24.87
C HIS A 597 -16.77 13.22 26.36
N GLN A 598 -17.79 13.15 27.22
CA GLN A 598 -17.61 13.18 28.67
C GLN A 598 -16.85 11.94 29.17
N LEU A 599 -17.16 10.75 28.63
CA LEU A 599 -16.44 9.52 28.96
C LEU A 599 -14.97 9.56 28.54
N GLU A 600 -14.65 10.21 27.42
CA GLU A 600 -13.25 10.46 27.02
C GLU A 600 -12.53 11.39 27.99
N GLN A 601 -13.17 12.50 28.40
CA GLN A 601 -12.61 13.41 29.39
C GLN A 601 -12.39 12.73 30.75
N GLU A 602 -13.32 11.88 31.20
CA GLU A 602 -13.19 11.10 32.43
C GLU A 602 -12.04 10.08 32.34
N LYS A 603 -11.86 9.45 31.17
CA LYS A 603 -10.74 8.54 30.91
C LYS A 603 -9.39 9.27 30.97
N GLU A 604 -9.29 10.44 30.34
CA GLU A 604 -8.07 11.28 30.39
C GLU A 604 -7.76 11.71 31.83
N ALA A 605 -8.76 12.18 32.58
CA ALA A 605 -8.59 12.56 33.97
C ALA A 605 -8.12 11.38 34.85
N ARG A 606 -8.64 10.17 34.60
CA ARG A 606 -8.20 8.96 35.31
C ARG A 606 -6.75 8.62 35.01
N LEU A 607 -6.35 8.65 33.74
CA LEU A 607 -4.96 8.38 33.33
C LEU A 607 -3.97 9.40 33.92
N LEU A 608 -4.37 10.68 33.97
CA LEU A 608 -3.56 11.73 34.60
C LEU A 608 -3.36 11.47 36.09
N LYS A 609 -4.43 11.09 36.80
CA LYS A 609 -4.37 10.74 38.22
C LYS A 609 -3.49 9.51 38.48
N GLU A 610 -3.61 8.47 37.66
CA GLU A 610 -2.76 7.27 37.74
C GLU A 610 -1.27 7.63 37.53
N ALA A 611 -0.97 8.52 36.58
CA ALA A 611 0.38 9.02 36.34
C ALA A 611 0.94 9.84 37.52
N GLU A 612 0.12 10.68 38.17
CA GLU A 612 0.50 11.41 39.37
C GLU A 612 0.77 10.48 40.57
N GLU A 613 -0.07 9.46 40.76
CA GLU A 613 0.12 8.45 41.81
C GLU A 613 1.40 7.64 41.56
N ALA A 614 1.69 7.28 40.30
CA ALA A 614 2.95 6.64 39.93
C ALA A 614 4.16 7.55 40.23
N LYS A 615 4.07 8.85 39.92
CA LYS A 615 5.12 9.83 40.28
C LYS A 615 5.33 9.95 41.78
N LYS A 616 4.27 9.91 42.59
CA LYS A 616 4.37 9.94 44.06
C LYS A 616 5.05 8.68 44.62
N LYS A 617 4.77 7.51 44.04
CA LYS A 617 5.43 6.24 44.44
C LYS A 617 6.91 6.18 44.05
N LEU A 618 7.34 6.98 43.07
CA LEU A 618 8.73 7.04 42.60
C LEU A 618 9.57 8.10 43.31
N LYS A 619 8.99 8.94 44.19
CA LYS A 619 9.82 9.78 45.06
C LYS A 619 10.45 8.87 46.12
N PRO A 620 11.80 8.72 46.14
CA PRO A 620 12.46 7.97 47.20
C PRO A 620 12.10 8.61 48.54
N GLU A 621 11.74 7.78 49.53
CA GLU A 621 11.62 8.24 50.91
C GLU A 621 12.92 8.93 51.28
N GLU A 622 12.86 10.26 51.45
CA GLU A 622 13.94 11.00 52.07
C GLU A 622 14.09 10.42 53.48
N VAL A 623 15.12 9.60 53.65
CA VAL A 623 15.57 9.14 54.95
C VAL A 623 15.98 10.40 55.70
N GLU A 624 15.13 10.86 56.62
CA GLU A 624 15.50 11.83 57.63
C GLU A 624 16.61 11.22 58.48
N ASP A 625 17.87 11.53 58.13
CA ASP A 625 19.03 11.29 58.97
C ASP A 625 18.93 12.21 60.19
N ASP A 626 18.39 11.66 61.27
CA ASP A 626 18.39 12.23 62.62
C ASP A 626 19.83 12.12 63.18
N LEU A 627 20.71 13.05 62.76
CA LEU A 627 22.06 13.19 63.29
C LEU A 627 22.04 14.05 64.55
N THR A 628 21.95 13.38 65.69
CA THR A 628 22.26 13.94 67.00
C THR A 628 23.75 14.24 67.15
N ASP A 629 24.02 15.44 67.67
CA ASP A 629 25.31 16.01 68.06
C ASP A 629 26.23 15.03 68.82
N SER A 630 27.48 14.92 68.37
CA SER A 630 28.61 14.72 69.28
C SER A 630 29.86 15.40 68.73
N GLU A 631 30.26 16.44 69.45
CA GLU A 631 31.54 17.13 69.33
C GLU A 631 32.70 16.16 69.66
N ALA A 632 33.71 16.09 68.80
CA ALA A 632 35.09 15.81 69.24
C ALA A 632 36.10 16.31 68.20
N SER A 633 36.91 17.26 68.67
CA SER A 633 38.13 17.81 68.10
C SER A 633 39.09 16.79 67.47
N VAL A 634 39.68 17.11 66.30
CA VAL A 634 41.03 16.65 65.97
C VAL A 634 41.81 17.74 65.23
N ASP A 635 42.98 17.98 65.82
CA ASP A 635 44.10 18.84 65.48
C ASP A 635 45.02 18.21 64.41
N ASP A 636 45.90 19.04 63.88
CA ASP A 636 46.84 18.89 62.77
C ASP A 636 47.65 17.58 62.66
N SER A 637 47.93 17.19 61.40
CA SER A 637 49.29 17.03 60.79
C SER A 637 49.47 15.80 59.85
N PRO A 638 50.40 15.88 58.86
CA PRO A 638 50.32 15.09 57.62
C PRO A 638 51.35 13.94 57.54
N THR A 639 51.07 12.90 56.76
CA THR A 639 52.13 11.98 56.30
C THR A 639 51.89 11.39 54.91
N LYS A 640 52.97 11.42 54.13
CA LYS A 640 53.20 10.87 52.79
C LYS A 640 53.01 9.36 52.69
N THR A 641 52.57 8.89 51.53
CA THR A 641 52.97 7.68 50.78
C THR A 641 52.00 7.57 49.58
N THR A 642 52.23 6.98 48.41
CA THR A 642 53.38 6.58 47.57
C THR A 642 52.71 6.18 46.24
N THR A 643 53.28 6.59 45.11
CA THR A 643 52.72 6.36 43.77
C THR A 643 53.16 4.99 43.24
N GLU A 644 52.24 4.15 42.76
CA GLU A 644 52.56 3.01 41.88
C GLU A 644 51.80 3.12 40.56
N THR A 645 52.59 3.15 39.48
CA THR A 645 52.18 3.22 38.08
C THR A 645 52.64 1.93 37.41
N THR A 646 51.72 1.09 36.94
CA THR A 646 52.06 -0.16 36.25
C THR A 646 52.20 0.09 34.75
N THR A 647 53.37 -0.25 34.22
CA THR A 647 53.76 -0.15 32.81
C THR A 647 53.69 -1.55 32.18
N THR A 648 53.12 -1.66 30.98
CA THR A 648 53.04 -2.89 30.19
C THR A 648 54.19 -2.95 29.18
N THR A 649 54.95 -4.05 29.15
CA THR A 649 56.01 -4.31 28.17
C THR A 649 55.78 -5.62 27.41
N ASN A 650 55.96 -5.54 26.09
CA ASN A 650 56.15 -6.63 25.13
C ASN A 650 57.46 -7.40 25.40
N THR A 651 57.53 -8.69 25.02
CA THR A 651 58.44 -9.23 23.96
C THR A 651 58.36 -10.77 23.83
N THR A 652 58.08 -11.22 22.61
CA THR A 652 58.83 -12.12 21.69
C THR A 652 59.58 -13.40 22.16
N GLU A 653 59.22 -14.49 21.46
CA GLU A 653 60.05 -15.50 20.72
C GLU A 653 60.97 -16.57 21.36
N GLN A 654 60.90 -17.74 20.68
CA GLN A 654 61.83 -18.88 20.48
C GLN A 654 61.53 -20.17 21.26
N ALA A 655 61.04 -21.23 20.60
CA ALA A 655 61.71 -22.21 19.72
C ALA A 655 62.37 -23.34 20.52
N ASP A 656 61.87 -24.58 20.37
CA ASP A 656 62.71 -25.76 20.12
C ASP A 656 61.91 -27.05 19.81
N THR A 657 62.64 -27.93 19.14
CA THR A 657 62.36 -29.11 18.31
C THR A 657 62.13 -30.43 19.05
N ALA A 658 61.43 -31.38 18.40
CA ALA A 658 61.81 -32.79 18.12
C ALA A 658 60.56 -33.66 17.81
N THR A 659 60.37 -34.19 16.59
CA THR A 659 60.67 -35.58 16.13
C THR A 659 59.95 -36.66 16.98
N THR A 660 59.07 -37.55 16.48
CA THR A 660 59.31 -38.74 15.62
C THR A 660 57.92 -39.37 15.29
N SER A 661 57.55 -39.59 14.02
CA SER A 661 57.58 -40.87 13.25
C SER A 661 56.31 -41.74 13.29
N THR A 662 55.78 -42.02 12.08
CA THR A 662 55.11 -43.26 11.58
C THR A 662 53.82 -43.71 12.29
N THR A 663 52.73 -44.03 11.59
CA THR A 663 52.63 -45.16 10.64
C THR A 663 51.36 -45.04 9.79
N GLU A 664 51.46 -45.53 8.56
CA GLU A 664 50.40 -45.83 7.59
C GLU A 664 49.32 -46.76 8.15
N THR A 665 48.06 -46.60 7.70
CA THR A 665 47.29 -47.74 7.14
C THR A 665 46.19 -47.24 6.20
N GLN A 666 46.19 -47.78 4.98
CA GLN A 666 45.09 -47.77 4.01
C GLN A 666 44.08 -48.88 4.33
N GLU A 667 42.99 -48.90 3.54
CA GLU A 667 42.04 -50.01 3.30
C GLU A 667 40.90 -50.16 4.35
N GLU A 668 39.64 -50.46 4.04
CA GLU A 668 39.01 -50.90 2.79
C GLU A 668 37.46 -50.75 2.85
N LYS A 669 36.85 -51.08 1.71
CA LYS A 669 35.42 -51.14 1.33
C LYS A 669 34.53 -52.13 2.12
N LYS A 670 33.21 -51.94 1.92
CA LYS A 670 32.03 -52.84 2.11
C LYS A 670 31.57 -52.98 3.56
N GLU A 671 30.30 -52.78 3.90
CA GLU A 671 29.06 -53.33 3.30
C GLU A 671 27.96 -52.28 3.09
#